data_AF-A0AA48KE81-F1
#
_entry.id   AF-A0AA48KE81-F1
#
_cell.length_a   1.000
_cell.length_b   1.000
_cell.length_c   1.000
_cell.angle_alpha   90.00
_cell.angle_beta   90.00
_cell.angle_gamma   90.00
#
_symmetry.space_group_name_H-M   'P 1'
#
loop_
_entity.id
_entity.type
_entity.pdbx_description
1 polymer ?
#
loop_
_entity_poly.entity_id
_entity_poly.type
_entity_poly.pdbx_seq_one_letter_code
_entity_poly.pdbx_strand_id
1 'polypeptide(L)'
;MTTLNQRLLEAPYPVVGLTGGIAAGKTYASQRLRYLGWEVINADQVAREVVQPGTPGLEALVAAFGDGILADTGTLDREKLGDLIFKDPAKRERLEAILHPLIEQRLSERLAALPPTIKGAVLDAALWVERGQAHIFDALWVVDAPDDIRLKRLMERDGLDTARAMDRIYAQSAGAEKRLHADQVFRNDGRDLDESLTKAEGALLAHWKTARERKWGRTGTSPFSPEELHAVLAAMLGRGGDYAEIFVEQRRACALGMDDGRMEDVAAGETFGVGLRLIDGEATRFADLIAPSAEELLEAARTLAAPGTGAPVDVPGLERHLLPKPSAIEREPTAVPLPEKVDLVRRADYLARRRAEAIRPGALRQVAVGYGDSTQNVWIAASERGASGWTSTLTQDRRIQSVLRINVTAGEGDLLQSGYQALGQTRGFELFQSQAVEATVYEAVRLAMQALDAKPAPAGTFPVILSSSAGGTMIHEACGHGLEADLALAGVSAFSGKLGQKVAAEGVTIIDDGTLPNKRGSSAMDDEGRAAQRVVLIENGVLKAYLQSRKTARRMGVEPTGNGRRESYRHIPIPRMRNTFLAPGQEDPKTILADLDRGLLVKHMGGGQVDTVTGNFVFQVTEGYWVENGEVKHPVRNATLTGCGPAVLKDLTRIGRDLDHFDIGTCGKDGQGVPVSDALPTILCPALVVGGTAEPLPSVI
;
A
#
# COMPACT_ATOMS: atom_id res chain seq x y z
N MET A 1 -0.80 17.62 -28.03
CA MET A 1 -0.52 16.38 -28.78
C MET A 1 -0.87 15.20 -27.89
N THR A 2 -1.57 14.19 -28.41
CA THR A 2 -1.95 12.97 -27.67
C THR A 2 -0.70 12.13 -27.38
N THR A 3 -0.46 11.74 -26.13
CA THR A 3 0.68 10.89 -25.75
C THR A 3 0.52 9.47 -26.32
N LEU A 4 1.63 8.74 -26.50
CA LEU A 4 1.58 7.34 -26.96
C LEU A 4 0.65 6.49 -26.09
N ASN A 5 0.71 6.69 -24.76
CA ASN A 5 -0.12 5.97 -23.81
C ASN A 5 -1.62 6.27 -24.03
N GLN A 6 -2.00 7.54 -24.21
CA GLN A 6 -3.39 7.90 -24.52
C GLN A 6 -3.84 7.30 -25.86
N ARG A 7 -2.95 7.23 -26.85
CA ARG A 7 -3.28 6.66 -28.17
C ARG A 7 -3.50 5.16 -28.12
N LEU A 8 -2.74 4.44 -27.30
CA LEU A 8 -2.92 3.00 -27.07
C LEU A 8 -4.29 2.69 -26.45
N LEU A 9 -4.74 3.54 -25.52
CA LEU A 9 -6.07 3.42 -24.91
C LEU A 9 -7.20 3.60 -25.92
N GLU A 10 -7.07 4.57 -26.81
CA GLU A 10 -8.07 4.94 -27.83
C GLU A 10 -8.10 3.99 -29.03
N ALA A 11 -7.13 3.07 -29.17
CA ALA A 11 -7.03 2.19 -30.33
C ALA A 11 -8.25 1.24 -30.43
N PRO A 12 -8.94 1.11 -31.59
CA PRO A 12 -10.10 0.22 -31.72
C PRO A 12 -9.76 -1.27 -31.84
N TYR A 13 -8.49 -1.63 -31.68
CA TYR A 13 -7.90 -2.97 -31.82
C TYR A 13 -6.86 -3.20 -30.72
N PRO A 14 -6.48 -4.46 -30.40
CA PRO A 14 -5.45 -4.74 -29.41
C PRO A 14 -4.07 -4.30 -29.89
N VAL A 15 -3.25 -3.82 -28.96
CA VAL A 15 -1.86 -3.43 -29.18
C VAL A 15 -0.94 -4.23 -28.25
N VAL A 16 -0.05 -5.01 -28.86
CA VAL A 16 0.93 -5.85 -28.15
C VAL A 16 2.29 -5.19 -28.16
N GLY A 17 2.94 -5.14 -27.01
CA GLY A 17 4.37 -4.87 -26.92
C GLY A 17 5.12 -6.17 -27.15
N LEU A 18 6.04 -6.22 -28.12
CA LEU A 18 6.88 -7.39 -28.35
C LEU A 18 8.32 -7.05 -27.99
N THR A 19 8.91 -7.80 -27.05
CA THR A 19 10.32 -7.68 -26.66
C THR A 19 10.99 -9.05 -26.56
N GLY A 20 12.30 -9.06 -26.36
CA GLY A 20 13.09 -10.28 -26.22
C GLY A 20 14.57 -9.97 -26.01
N GLY A 21 15.31 -10.95 -25.50
CA GLY A 21 16.77 -10.86 -25.38
C GLY A 21 17.48 -10.94 -26.74
N ILE A 22 18.77 -10.57 -26.78
CA ILE A 22 19.57 -10.74 -28.01
C ILE A 22 19.51 -12.18 -28.50
N ALA A 23 19.35 -12.36 -29.82
CA ALA A 23 19.26 -13.66 -30.49
C ALA A 23 18.13 -14.61 -30.01
N ALA A 24 17.15 -14.10 -29.24
CA ALA A 24 15.98 -14.88 -28.81
C ALA A 24 14.99 -15.18 -29.96
N GLY A 25 15.09 -14.47 -31.09
CA GLY A 25 14.23 -14.65 -32.26
C GLY A 25 12.96 -13.80 -32.26
N LYS A 26 12.98 -12.65 -31.58
CA LYS A 26 11.94 -11.61 -31.64
C LYS A 26 11.51 -11.26 -33.07
N THR A 27 12.48 -11.10 -33.98
CA THR A 27 12.22 -10.80 -35.41
C THR A 27 11.43 -11.90 -36.11
N TYR A 28 11.68 -13.17 -35.76
CA TYR A 28 10.90 -14.28 -36.30
C TYR A 28 9.45 -14.22 -35.79
N ALA A 29 9.25 -13.99 -34.49
CA ALA A 29 7.92 -13.83 -33.91
C ALA A 29 7.16 -12.64 -34.53
N SER A 30 7.83 -11.51 -34.76
CA SER A 30 7.18 -10.35 -35.39
C SER A 30 6.79 -10.60 -36.85
N GLN A 31 7.62 -11.33 -37.61
CA GLN A 31 7.24 -11.78 -38.96
C GLN A 31 6.06 -12.75 -38.94
N ARG A 32 6.02 -13.67 -37.98
CA ARG A 32 4.89 -14.61 -37.82
C ARG A 32 3.59 -13.88 -37.51
N LEU A 33 3.63 -12.85 -36.65
CA LEU A 33 2.45 -12.03 -36.35
C LEU A 33 1.98 -11.22 -37.55
N ARG A 34 2.89 -10.69 -38.38
CA ARG A 34 2.50 -10.11 -39.69
C ARG A 34 1.76 -11.11 -40.57
N TYR A 35 2.26 -12.34 -40.65
CA TYR A 35 1.60 -13.39 -41.43
C TYR A 35 0.19 -13.72 -40.91
N LEU A 36 -0.03 -13.63 -39.60
CA LEU A 36 -1.35 -13.80 -38.97
C LEU A 36 -2.28 -12.58 -39.13
N GLY A 37 -1.83 -11.50 -39.77
CA GLY A 37 -2.62 -10.31 -40.08
C GLY A 37 -2.46 -9.14 -39.10
N TRP A 38 -1.40 -9.13 -38.28
CA TRP A 38 -1.08 -7.99 -37.39
C TRP A 38 -0.20 -6.97 -38.09
N GLU A 39 -0.43 -5.70 -37.77
CA GLU A 39 0.46 -4.61 -38.20
C GLU A 39 1.62 -4.45 -37.22
N VAL A 40 2.86 -4.59 -37.69
CA VAL A 40 4.05 -4.51 -36.83
C VAL A 40 4.83 -3.23 -37.09
N ILE A 41 4.88 -2.38 -36.07
CA ILE A 41 5.68 -1.16 -36.00
C ILE A 41 6.97 -1.45 -35.23
N ASN A 42 8.12 -1.32 -35.90
CA ASN A 42 9.42 -1.54 -35.28
C ASN A 42 9.96 -0.23 -34.68
N ALA A 43 10.07 -0.16 -33.36
CA ALA A 43 10.54 1.02 -32.65
C ALA A 43 12.04 1.28 -32.86
N ASP A 44 12.84 0.23 -33.00
CA ASP A 44 14.27 0.36 -33.29
C ASP A 44 14.49 1.03 -34.65
N GLN A 45 13.61 0.75 -35.63
CA GLN A 45 13.59 1.43 -36.94
C GLN A 45 13.13 2.88 -36.82
N VAL A 46 12.07 3.15 -36.07
CA VAL A 46 11.59 4.51 -35.81
C VAL A 46 12.69 5.38 -35.18
N ALA A 47 13.44 4.83 -34.24
CA ALA A 47 14.60 5.51 -33.64
C ALA A 47 15.68 5.87 -34.66
N ARG A 48 15.83 5.12 -35.77
CA ARG A 48 16.76 5.47 -36.86
C ARG A 48 16.20 6.58 -37.75
N GLU A 49 14.89 6.59 -37.96
CA GLU A 49 14.22 7.54 -38.84
C GLU A 49 14.20 8.94 -38.25
N VAL A 50 13.96 9.07 -36.94
CA VAL A 50 13.90 10.38 -36.26
C VAL A 50 15.23 11.13 -36.22
N VAL A 51 16.33 10.50 -36.65
CA VAL A 51 17.68 11.08 -36.75
C VAL A 51 18.25 11.03 -38.17
N GLN A 52 17.40 10.85 -39.19
CA GLN A 52 17.86 10.95 -40.58
C GLN A 52 18.18 12.39 -40.99
N PRO A 53 19.00 12.62 -42.02
CA PRO A 53 19.27 13.95 -42.55
C PRO A 53 17.98 14.73 -42.82
N GLY A 54 17.93 15.99 -42.36
CA GLY A 54 16.76 16.87 -42.51
C GLY A 54 15.63 16.64 -41.50
N THR A 55 15.86 15.85 -40.45
CA THR A 55 14.90 15.67 -39.35
C THR A 55 15.24 16.55 -38.14
N PRO A 56 14.23 17.02 -37.38
CA PRO A 56 14.46 17.80 -36.16
C PRO A 56 15.30 17.07 -35.11
N GLY A 57 15.24 15.73 -35.09
CA GLY A 57 16.04 14.94 -34.16
C GLY A 57 17.53 15.00 -34.47
N LEU A 58 17.94 14.92 -35.75
CA LEU A 58 19.35 15.07 -36.10
C LEU A 58 19.86 16.48 -35.79
N GLU A 59 19.07 17.51 -36.10
CA GLU A 59 19.41 18.91 -35.79
C GLU A 59 19.60 19.13 -34.29
N ALA A 60 18.70 18.58 -33.46
CA ALA A 60 18.80 18.67 -32.01
C ALA A 60 20.03 17.92 -31.46
N LEU A 61 20.41 16.78 -32.04
CA LEU A 61 21.63 16.07 -31.66
C LEU A 61 22.89 16.85 -32.03
N VAL A 62 22.94 17.43 -33.23
CA VAL A 62 24.07 18.25 -33.68
C VAL A 62 24.21 19.49 -32.80
N ALA A 63 23.11 20.15 -32.44
CA ALA A 63 23.14 21.28 -31.51
C ALA A 63 23.62 20.89 -30.09
N ALA A 64 23.34 19.66 -29.64
CA ALA A 64 23.71 19.20 -28.31
C ALA A 64 25.14 18.64 -28.21
N PHE A 65 25.64 17.98 -29.25
CA PHE A 65 26.89 17.22 -29.24
C PHE A 65 27.92 17.67 -30.29
N GLY A 66 27.56 18.63 -31.15
CA GLY A 66 28.41 19.19 -32.21
C GLY A 66 28.44 18.36 -33.48
N ASP A 67 28.94 18.93 -34.58
CA ASP A 67 28.99 18.32 -35.92
C ASP A 67 29.87 17.06 -36.00
N GLY A 68 30.73 16.83 -34.99
CA GLY A 68 31.62 15.67 -34.91
C GLY A 68 30.90 14.32 -34.84
N ILE A 69 29.58 14.30 -34.61
CA ILE A 69 28.75 13.10 -34.63
C ILE A 69 28.23 12.73 -36.04
N LEU A 70 28.61 13.48 -37.08
CA LEU A 70 28.19 13.22 -38.46
C LEU A 70 29.27 12.46 -39.24
N ALA A 71 28.82 11.65 -40.19
CA ALA A 71 29.64 11.11 -41.27
C ALA A 71 29.73 12.12 -42.42
N ASP A 72 30.67 11.92 -43.34
CA ASP A 72 30.90 12.80 -44.51
C ASP A 72 29.65 12.93 -45.42
N THR A 73 28.73 11.96 -45.31
CA THR A 73 27.43 11.92 -46.00
C THR A 73 26.34 12.78 -45.34
N GLY A 74 26.63 13.47 -44.23
CA GLY A 74 25.67 14.24 -43.45
C GLY A 74 24.70 13.39 -42.61
N THR A 75 24.92 12.07 -42.54
CA THR A 75 24.15 11.14 -41.71
C THR A 75 24.79 10.99 -40.32
N LEU A 76 24.00 10.61 -39.32
CA LEU A 76 24.52 10.33 -37.98
C LEU A 76 25.54 9.17 -37.98
N ASP A 77 26.75 9.45 -37.48
CA ASP A 77 27.78 8.46 -37.16
C ASP A 77 27.56 7.94 -35.74
N ARG A 78 27.03 6.71 -35.66
CA ARG A 78 26.64 6.08 -34.39
C ARG A 78 27.82 5.62 -33.56
N GLU A 79 28.94 5.34 -34.20
CA GLU A 79 30.15 4.89 -33.50
C GLU A 79 30.77 6.08 -32.77
N LYS A 80 30.92 7.22 -33.46
CA LYS A 80 31.38 8.47 -32.84
C LYS A 80 30.45 8.97 -31.74
N LEU A 81 29.12 8.94 -31.97
CA LEU A 81 28.16 9.29 -30.93
C LEU A 81 28.25 8.31 -29.75
N GLY A 82 28.36 7.02 -30.03
CA GLY A 82 28.52 5.96 -29.03
C GLY A 82 29.72 6.18 -28.12
N ASP A 83 30.89 6.48 -28.69
CA ASP A 83 32.11 6.76 -27.93
C ASP A 83 31.98 7.99 -27.01
N LEU A 84 31.22 8.99 -27.45
CA LEU A 84 30.97 10.21 -26.69
C LEU A 84 30.07 9.99 -25.47
N ILE A 85 29.06 9.11 -25.60
CA ILE A 85 28.03 8.88 -24.57
C ILE A 85 28.35 7.72 -23.63
N PHE A 86 29.11 6.72 -24.08
CA PHE A 86 29.30 5.47 -23.34
C PHE A 86 30.01 5.67 -21.98
N LYS A 87 30.84 6.71 -21.87
CA LYS A 87 31.63 7.01 -20.65
C LYS A 87 31.04 8.13 -19.79
N ASP A 88 29.95 8.76 -20.21
CA ASP A 88 29.40 9.96 -19.56
C ASP A 88 27.87 9.82 -19.37
N PRO A 89 27.41 9.46 -18.16
CA PRO A 89 26.00 9.28 -17.86
C PRO A 89 25.13 10.53 -18.13
N ALA A 90 25.66 11.74 -17.94
CA ALA A 90 24.93 12.98 -18.16
C ALA A 90 24.70 13.25 -19.65
N LYS A 91 25.67 12.89 -20.51
CA LYS A 91 25.50 12.95 -21.97
C LYS A 91 24.50 11.91 -22.47
N ARG A 92 24.49 10.71 -21.88
CA ARG A 92 23.48 9.68 -22.19
C ARG A 92 22.08 10.15 -21.84
N GLU A 93 21.89 10.72 -20.64
CA GLU A 93 20.60 11.29 -20.22
C GLU A 93 20.13 12.41 -21.16
N ARG A 94 21.05 13.29 -21.58
CA ARG A 94 20.75 14.35 -22.55
C ARG A 94 20.36 13.81 -23.93
N LEU A 95 21.02 12.75 -24.41
CA LEU A 95 20.67 12.07 -25.65
C LEU A 95 19.24 11.50 -25.57
N GLU A 96 18.94 10.80 -24.48
CA GLU A 96 17.64 10.19 -24.22
C GLU A 96 16.52 11.25 -24.14
N ALA A 97 16.78 12.38 -23.47
CA ALA A 97 15.84 13.49 -23.36
C ALA A 97 15.48 14.12 -24.73
N ILE A 98 16.40 14.11 -25.69
CA ILE A 98 16.15 14.60 -27.05
C ILE A 98 15.37 13.57 -27.87
N LEU A 99 15.79 12.30 -27.84
CA LEU A 99 15.24 11.28 -28.74
C LEU A 99 13.91 10.69 -28.28
N HIS A 100 13.70 10.51 -26.98
CA HIS A 100 12.51 9.81 -26.47
C HIS A 100 11.19 10.48 -26.88
N PRO A 101 11.01 11.81 -26.72
CA PRO A 101 9.77 12.48 -27.14
C PRO A 101 9.50 12.32 -28.65
N LEU A 102 10.54 12.39 -29.48
CA LEU A 102 10.43 12.27 -30.93
C LEU A 102 10.07 10.85 -31.36
N ILE A 103 10.66 9.83 -30.70
CA ILE A 103 10.35 8.41 -30.95
C ILE A 103 8.89 8.14 -30.55
N GLU A 104 8.47 8.59 -29.38
CA GLU A 104 7.09 8.40 -28.91
C GLU A 104 6.07 9.09 -29.82
N GLN A 105 6.36 10.32 -30.25
CA GLN A 105 5.52 11.03 -31.22
C GLN A 105 5.40 10.24 -32.51
N ARG A 106 6.53 9.76 -33.07
CA ARG A 106 6.53 9.04 -34.34
C ARG A 106 5.83 7.68 -34.25
N LEU A 107 5.95 6.99 -33.12
CA LEU A 107 5.19 5.76 -32.84
C LEU A 107 3.69 6.04 -32.75
N SER A 108 3.31 7.12 -32.06
CA SER A 108 1.91 7.57 -31.94
C SER A 108 1.30 7.91 -33.30
N GLU A 109 2.04 8.62 -34.16
CA GLU A 109 1.63 8.94 -35.54
C GLU A 109 1.41 7.68 -36.38
N ARG A 110 2.34 6.70 -36.31
CA ARG A 110 2.20 5.44 -37.05
C ARG A 110 1.01 4.64 -36.59
N LEU A 111 0.80 4.56 -35.28
CA LEU A 111 -0.37 3.88 -34.71
C LEU A 111 -1.67 4.58 -35.14
N ALA A 112 -1.69 5.91 -35.12
CA ALA A 112 -2.83 6.72 -35.56
C ALA A 112 -3.19 6.54 -37.05
N ALA A 113 -2.20 6.23 -37.89
CA ALA A 113 -2.38 6.03 -39.32
C ALA A 113 -2.91 4.62 -39.67
N LEU A 114 -2.93 3.69 -38.72
CA LEU A 114 -3.42 2.34 -38.97
C LEU A 114 -4.96 2.31 -39.11
N PRO A 115 -5.52 1.54 -40.06
CA PRO A 115 -6.96 1.39 -40.20
C PRO A 115 -7.62 0.82 -38.93
N PRO A 116 -8.85 1.24 -38.57
CA PRO A 116 -9.55 0.70 -37.40
C PRO A 116 -9.96 -0.77 -37.57
N THR A 117 -9.92 -1.31 -38.79
CA THR A 117 -10.34 -2.66 -39.16
C THR A 117 -9.23 -3.71 -39.09
N ILE A 118 -8.01 -3.33 -38.69
CA ILE A 118 -6.91 -4.30 -38.55
C ILE A 118 -7.17 -5.28 -37.41
N LYS A 119 -6.53 -6.45 -37.46
CA LYS A 119 -6.63 -7.47 -36.43
C LYS A 119 -6.03 -7.01 -35.09
N GLY A 120 -4.93 -6.27 -35.15
CA GLY A 120 -4.19 -5.74 -34.01
C GLY A 120 -2.85 -5.15 -34.44
N ALA A 121 -2.22 -4.42 -33.54
CA ALA A 121 -0.90 -3.82 -33.77
C ALA A 121 0.16 -4.40 -32.83
N VAL A 122 1.40 -4.53 -33.31
CA VAL A 122 2.56 -4.94 -32.52
C VAL A 122 3.58 -3.80 -32.53
N LEU A 123 3.97 -3.37 -31.34
CA LEU A 123 5.07 -2.45 -31.13
C LEU A 123 6.31 -3.28 -30.74
N ASP A 124 7.21 -3.45 -31.71
CA ASP A 124 8.41 -4.29 -31.58
C ASP A 124 9.62 -3.43 -31.14
N ALA A 125 10.11 -3.65 -29.92
CA ALA A 125 11.31 -2.99 -29.39
C ALA A 125 12.08 -3.93 -28.47
N ALA A 126 13.41 -3.77 -28.40
CA ALA A 126 14.21 -4.57 -27.48
C ALA A 126 14.07 -4.12 -26.02
N LEU A 127 13.66 -2.86 -25.77
CA LEU A 127 13.84 -2.18 -24.47
C LEU A 127 12.54 -1.76 -23.78
N TRP A 128 11.41 -2.42 -24.05
CA TRP A 128 10.13 -2.04 -23.40
C TRP A 128 10.17 -2.17 -21.87
N VAL A 129 10.85 -3.19 -21.37
CA VAL A 129 10.92 -3.50 -19.94
C VAL A 129 11.88 -2.57 -19.23
N GLU A 130 13.08 -2.43 -19.77
CA GLU A 130 14.16 -1.60 -19.24
C GLU A 130 13.78 -0.12 -19.19
N ARG A 131 12.82 0.31 -20.02
CA ARG A 131 12.28 1.68 -20.05
C ARG A 131 11.03 1.86 -19.19
N GLY A 132 10.62 0.83 -18.45
CA GLY A 132 9.39 0.86 -17.65
C GLY A 132 8.11 0.97 -18.46
N GLN A 133 8.16 0.77 -19.78
CA GLN A 133 7.02 0.90 -20.70
C GLN A 133 6.25 -0.41 -20.91
N ALA A 134 6.65 -1.50 -20.27
CA ALA A 134 5.99 -2.81 -20.34
C ALA A 134 4.46 -2.76 -20.11
N HIS A 135 4.01 -1.87 -19.22
CA HIS A 135 2.63 -1.84 -18.74
C HIS A 135 1.64 -1.10 -19.65
N ILE A 136 2.12 -0.46 -20.74
CA ILE A 136 1.28 0.37 -21.63
C ILE A 136 0.59 -0.42 -22.75
N PHE A 137 0.87 -1.72 -22.89
CA PHE A 137 0.32 -2.61 -23.93
C PHE A 137 -0.76 -3.53 -23.41
N ASP A 138 -1.71 -3.93 -24.27
CA ASP A 138 -2.81 -4.83 -23.85
C ASP A 138 -2.24 -6.16 -23.38
N ALA A 139 -1.15 -6.58 -24.04
CA ALA A 139 -0.25 -7.61 -23.57
C ALA A 139 1.20 -7.24 -23.89
N LEU A 140 2.13 -7.51 -22.97
CA LEU A 140 3.56 -7.56 -23.24
C LEU A 140 3.96 -9.02 -23.49
N TRP A 141 4.47 -9.26 -24.69
CA TRP A 141 4.94 -10.56 -25.16
C TRP A 141 6.46 -10.59 -25.19
N VAL A 142 7.04 -11.59 -24.54
CA VAL A 142 8.49 -11.75 -24.43
C VAL A 142 8.92 -13.01 -25.17
N VAL A 143 9.77 -12.84 -26.18
CA VAL A 143 10.41 -13.96 -26.87
C VAL A 143 11.73 -14.27 -26.19
N ASP A 144 11.90 -15.51 -25.76
CA ASP A 144 13.07 -15.99 -25.06
C ASP A 144 13.61 -17.28 -25.69
N ALA A 145 14.88 -17.60 -25.50
CA ALA A 145 15.48 -18.84 -25.98
C ALA A 145 16.59 -19.30 -25.03
N PRO A 146 16.88 -20.61 -24.95
CA PRO A 146 18.03 -21.14 -24.21
C PRO A 146 19.34 -20.45 -24.61
N ASP A 147 20.23 -20.20 -23.64
CA ASP A 147 21.45 -19.42 -23.85
C ASP A 147 22.41 -20.08 -24.84
N ASP A 148 22.48 -21.41 -24.88
CA ASP A 148 23.24 -22.18 -25.86
C ASP A 148 22.74 -21.95 -27.30
N ILE A 149 21.42 -21.89 -27.48
CA ILE A 149 20.78 -21.57 -28.77
C ILE A 149 21.01 -20.11 -29.14
N ARG A 150 20.87 -19.18 -28.19
CA ARG A 150 21.12 -17.74 -28.41
C ARG A 150 22.58 -17.48 -28.78
N LEU A 151 23.51 -18.15 -28.10
CA LEU A 151 24.94 -18.08 -28.35
C LEU A 151 25.27 -18.54 -29.76
N LYS A 152 24.79 -19.73 -30.16
CA LYS A 152 24.98 -20.25 -31.51
C LYS A 152 24.45 -19.28 -32.58
N ARG A 153 23.20 -18.80 -32.42
CA ARG A 153 22.57 -17.84 -33.34
C ARG A 153 23.34 -16.52 -33.40
N LEU A 154 23.85 -16.02 -32.28
CA LEU A 154 24.59 -14.77 -32.22
C LEU A 154 25.97 -14.89 -32.90
N MET A 155 26.67 -16.00 -32.66
CA MET A 155 27.94 -16.30 -33.33
C MET A 155 27.76 -16.44 -34.84
N GLU A 156 26.71 -17.14 -35.31
CA GLU A 156 26.39 -17.31 -36.73
C GLU A 156 26.01 -15.98 -37.41
N ARG A 157 25.22 -15.14 -36.73
CA ARG A 157 24.72 -13.87 -37.29
C ARG A 157 25.80 -12.79 -37.36
N ASP A 158 26.62 -12.67 -36.30
CA ASP A 158 27.53 -11.53 -36.13
C ASP A 158 29.01 -11.92 -36.32
N GLY A 159 29.31 -13.19 -36.60
CA GLY A 159 30.69 -13.68 -36.80
C GLY A 159 31.58 -13.55 -35.56
N LEU A 160 30.99 -13.62 -34.36
CA LEU A 160 31.69 -13.41 -33.08
C LEU A 160 32.30 -14.71 -32.54
N ASP A 161 33.40 -14.59 -31.81
CA ASP A 161 33.89 -15.66 -30.95
C ASP A 161 32.98 -15.87 -29.73
N THR A 162 33.10 -17.03 -29.09
CA THR A 162 32.25 -17.46 -27.97
C THR A 162 32.29 -16.49 -26.79
N ALA A 163 33.46 -15.94 -26.45
CA ALA A 163 33.63 -15.04 -25.31
C ALA A 163 32.89 -13.71 -25.54
N ARG A 164 33.09 -13.09 -26.70
CA ARG A 164 32.42 -11.83 -27.07
C ARG A 164 30.90 -12.00 -27.24
N ALA A 165 30.46 -13.15 -27.73
CA ALA A 165 29.04 -13.45 -27.86
C ALA A 165 28.37 -13.66 -26.50
N MET A 166 29.05 -14.33 -25.55
CA MET A 166 28.60 -14.45 -24.16
C MET A 166 28.53 -13.07 -23.47
N ASP A 167 29.55 -12.23 -23.60
CA ASP A 167 29.56 -10.89 -23.01
C ASP A 167 28.37 -10.04 -23.49
N ARG A 168 28.00 -10.13 -24.77
CA ARG A 168 26.82 -9.44 -25.33
C ARG A 168 25.49 -10.02 -24.84
N ILE A 169 25.42 -11.33 -24.67
CA ILE A 169 24.26 -11.99 -24.09
C ILE A 169 24.09 -11.54 -22.64
N TYR A 170 25.17 -11.49 -21.86
CA TYR A 170 25.16 -11.10 -20.45
C TYR A 170 24.94 -9.59 -20.23
N ALA A 171 25.52 -8.74 -21.08
CA ALA A 171 25.31 -7.29 -21.03
C ALA A 171 23.86 -6.89 -21.36
N GLN A 172 23.12 -7.75 -22.08
CA GLN A 172 21.68 -7.61 -22.32
C GLN A 172 20.82 -8.60 -21.52
N SER A 173 21.39 -9.41 -20.61
CA SER A 173 20.64 -10.45 -19.91
C SER A 173 19.86 -9.89 -18.72
N ALA A 174 18.85 -9.12 -19.07
CA ALA A 174 17.60 -8.96 -18.35
C ALA A 174 16.59 -10.03 -18.78
N GLY A 175 17.03 -11.22 -19.23
CA GLY A 175 16.12 -12.28 -19.70
C GLY A 175 15.14 -12.73 -18.62
N ALA A 176 15.65 -12.92 -17.39
CA ALA A 176 14.81 -13.21 -16.22
C ALA A 176 13.89 -12.04 -15.87
N GLU A 177 14.41 -10.81 -15.89
CA GLU A 177 13.65 -9.60 -15.58
C GLU A 177 12.51 -9.39 -16.59
N LYS A 178 12.77 -9.47 -17.90
CA LYS A 178 11.74 -9.36 -18.95
C LYS A 178 10.60 -10.35 -18.76
N ARG A 179 10.91 -11.60 -18.38
CA ARG A 179 9.90 -12.63 -18.11
C ARG A 179 8.98 -12.25 -16.93
N LEU A 180 9.46 -11.52 -15.93
CA LEU A 180 8.64 -11.03 -14.82
C LEU A 180 7.59 -10.01 -15.26
N HIS A 181 7.84 -9.30 -16.36
CA HIS A 181 6.92 -8.30 -16.90
C HIS A 181 6.00 -8.84 -18.01
N ALA A 182 6.24 -10.07 -18.48
CA ALA A 182 5.55 -10.64 -19.61
C ALA A 182 4.14 -11.09 -19.23
N ASP A 183 3.14 -10.67 -19.99
CA ASP A 183 1.83 -11.32 -19.97
C ASP A 183 1.92 -12.72 -20.60
N GLN A 184 2.83 -12.91 -21.55
CA GLN A 184 3.16 -14.21 -22.14
C GLN A 184 4.64 -14.30 -22.53
N VAL A 185 5.29 -15.38 -22.12
CA VAL A 185 6.65 -15.73 -22.57
C VAL A 185 6.55 -16.81 -23.66
N PHE A 186 7.24 -16.58 -24.77
CA PHE A 186 7.35 -17.52 -25.89
C PHE A 186 8.76 -18.08 -25.96
N ARG A 187 8.90 -19.38 -25.70
CA ARG A 187 10.18 -20.07 -25.79
C ARG A 187 10.47 -20.45 -27.25
N ASN A 188 11.58 -19.96 -27.77
CA ASN A 188 12.05 -20.21 -29.12
C ASN A 188 13.26 -21.16 -29.13
N ASP A 189 12.97 -22.42 -28.84
CA ASP A 189 13.91 -23.55 -28.93
C ASP A 189 13.76 -24.37 -30.22
N GLY A 190 12.88 -23.94 -31.14
CA GLY A 190 12.67 -24.53 -32.46
C GLY A 190 11.53 -25.53 -32.58
N ARG A 191 10.68 -25.69 -31.55
CA ARG A 191 9.57 -26.68 -31.58
C ARG A 191 8.19 -26.04 -31.72
N ASP A 192 7.80 -25.18 -30.78
CA ASP A 192 6.37 -24.86 -30.57
C ASP A 192 6.03 -23.35 -30.68
N LEU A 193 6.94 -22.53 -31.22
CA LEU A 193 6.78 -21.07 -31.22
C LEU A 193 5.54 -20.62 -32.01
N ASP A 194 5.30 -21.19 -33.19
CA ASP A 194 4.18 -20.80 -34.06
C ASP A 194 2.83 -21.16 -33.46
N GLU A 195 2.71 -22.36 -32.88
CA GLU A 195 1.49 -22.81 -32.20
C GLU A 195 1.22 -21.96 -30.96
N SER A 196 2.26 -21.69 -30.16
CA SER A 196 2.17 -20.86 -28.97
C SER A 196 1.71 -19.44 -29.29
N LEU A 197 2.28 -18.81 -30.33
CA LEU A 197 1.88 -17.49 -30.80
C LEU A 197 0.41 -17.48 -31.27
N THR A 198 -0.01 -18.50 -32.01
CA THR A 198 -1.41 -18.61 -32.50
C THR A 198 -2.40 -18.77 -31.34
N LYS A 199 -2.06 -19.57 -30.32
CA LYS A 199 -2.89 -19.75 -29.13
C LYS A 199 -2.99 -18.47 -28.30
N ALA A 200 -1.87 -17.78 -28.08
CA ALA A 200 -1.84 -16.52 -27.33
C ALA A 200 -2.59 -15.40 -28.06
N GLU A 201 -2.48 -15.35 -29.39
CA GLU A 201 -3.28 -14.46 -30.25
C GLU A 201 -4.77 -14.70 -30.06
N GLY A 202 -5.22 -15.96 -30.17
CA GLY A 202 -6.64 -16.30 -30.00
C GLY A 202 -7.18 -15.91 -28.62
N ALA A 203 -6.40 -16.17 -27.57
CA ALA A 203 -6.75 -15.79 -26.20
C ALA A 203 -6.86 -14.27 -26.02
N LEU A 204 -5.92 -13.50 -26.58
CA LEU A 204 -5.92 -12.05 -26.53
C LEU A 204 -7.13 -11.47 -27.29
N LEU A 205 -7.38 -11.93 -28.52
CA LEU A 205 -8.49 -11.42 -29.33
C LEU A 205 -9.86 -11.64 -28.70
N ALA A 206 -10.03 -12.73 -27.95
CA ALA A 206 -11.26 -13.02 -27.24
C ALA A 206 -11.53 -12.09 -26.05
N HIS A 207 -10.49 -11.52 -25.41
CA HIS A 207 -10.63 -10.87 -24.10
C HIS A 207 -9.99 -9.47 -23.99
N TRP A 208 -9.31 -8.96 -25.02
CA TRP A 208 -8.51 -7.73 -24.92
C TRP A 208 -9.32 -6.50 -24.50
N LYS A 209 -10.59 -6.39 -24.90
CA LYS A 209 -11.45 -5.25 -24.50
C LYS A 209 -11.68 -5.24 -23.00
N THR A 210 -12.09 -6.39 -22.44
CA THR A 210 -12.27 -6.58 -21.00
C THR A 210 -10.94 -6.46 -20.26
N ALA A 211 -9.85 -6.98 -20.81
CA ALA A 211 -8.51 -6.83 -20.23
C ALA A 211 -8.05 -5.37 -20.22
N ARG A 212 -8.33 -4.61 -21.27
CA ARG A 212 -8.04 -3.17 -21.36
C ARG A 212 -8.89 -2.36 -20.39
N GLU A 213 -10.17 -2.67 -20.29
CA GLU A 213 -11.07 -2.09 -19.29
C GLU A 213 -10.66 -2.48 -17.86
N ARG A 214 -10.01 -3.63 -17.62
CA ARG A 214 -9.45 -3.94 -16.30
C ARG A 214 -8.13 -3.20 -16.09
N LYS A 215 -7.19 -3.32 -17.01
CA LYS A 215 -5.83 -2.78 -16.93
C LYS A 215 -5.81 -1.24 -16.89
N TRP A 216 -6.63 -0.60 -17.72
CA TRP A 216 -6.77 0.85 -17.82
C TRP A 216 -8.20 1.37 -17.67
N GLY A 217 -9.13 0.57 -17.14
CA GLY A 217 -10.42 1.06 -16.69
C GLY A 217 -10.22 2.21 -15.72
N ARG A 218 -10.39 3.39 -16.27
CA ARG A 218 -10.73 4.67 -15.66
C ARG A 218 -10.79 4.65 -14.13
N THR A 219 -9.73 5.21 -13.55
CA THR A 219 -9.82 6.41 -12.71
C THR A 219 -11.16 6.62 -11.99
N GLY A 220 -11.36 5.96 -10.85
CA GLY A 220 -12.37 6.35 -9.86
C GLY A 220 -13.84 6.30 -10.27
N THR A 221 -14.20 5.68 -11.40
CA THR A 221 -15.62 5.47 -11.78
C THR A 221 -16.11 4.09 -11.39
N SER A 222 -17.29 4.02 -10.78
CA SER A 222 -17.94 2.76 -10.39
C SER A 222 -18.10 1.81 -11.59
N PRO A 223 -17.87 0.49 -11.43
CA PRO A 223 -18.12 -0.50 -12.48
C PRO A 223 -19.61 -0.73 -12.75
N PHE A 224 -20.51 -0.25 -11.88
CA PHE A 224 -21.96 -0.30 -12.06
C PHE A 224 -22.54 1.11 -12.17
N SER A 225 -23.58 1.27 -12.99
CA SER A 225 -24.31 2.53 -13.11
C SER A 225 -25.15 2.82 -11.86
N PRO A 226 -25.50 4.09 -11.58
CA PRO A 226 -26.45 4.41 -10.53
C PRO A 226 -27.80 3.69 -10.70
N GLU A 227 -28.26 3.48 -11.93
CA GLU A 227 -29.51 2.78 -12.21
C GLU A 227 -29.43 1.29 -11.87
N GLU A 228 -28.30 0.63 -12.16
CA GLU A 228 -28.05 -0.76 -11.77
C GLU A 228 -28.00 -0.91 -10.25
N LEU A 229 -27.26 -0.04 -9.57
CA LEU A 229 -27.16 -0.03 -8.10
C LEU A 229 -28.51 0.25 -7.43
N HIS A 230 -29.30 1.18 -7.98
CA HIS A 230 -30.65 1.47 -7.52
C HIS A 230 -31.58 0.25 -7.66
N ALA A 231 -31.55 -0.43 -8.81
CA ALA A 231 -32.36 -1.63 -9.04
C ALA A 231 -32.01 -2.76 -8.04
N VAL A 232 -30.73 -2.92 -7.71
CA VAL A 232 -30.27 -3.89 -6.70
C VAL A 232 -30.77 -3.51 -5.30
N LEU A 233 -30.67 -2.23 -4.90
CA LEU A 233 -31.21 -1.76 -3.61
C LEU A 233 -32.73 -1.97 -3.52
N ALA A 234 -33.47 -1.65 -4.58
CA ALA A 234 -34.91 -1.89 -4.67
C ALA A 234 -35.26 -3.38 -4.57
N ALA A 235 -34.46 -4.26 -5.18
CA ALA A 235 -34.64 -5.70 -5.05
C ALA A 235 -34.37 -6.20 -3.62
N MET A 236 -33.33 -5.68 -2.95
CA MET A 236 -33.02 -6.03 -1.55
C MET A 236 -34.15 -5.62 -0.59
N LEU A 237 -34.76 -4.45 -0.81
CA LEU A 237 -35.85 -3.91 0.01
C LEU A 237 -37.25 -4.28 -0.51
N GLY A 238 -37.33 -5.17 -1.51
CA GLY A 238 -38.58 -5.58 -2.13
C GLY A 238 -39.52 -6.38 -1.22
N ARG A 239 -39.04 -6.81 -0.05
CA ARG A 239 -39.82 -7.50 1.00
C ARG A 239 -39.68 -6.82 2.36
N GLY A 240 -39.50 -5.51 2.36
CA GLY A 240 -39.24 -4.70 3.55
C GLY A 240 -37.77 -4.72 3.98
N GLY A 241 -37.51 -4.09 5.12
CA GLY A 241 -36.17 -3.84 5.66
C GLY A 241 -36.05 -2.38 6.11
N ASP A 242 -35.04 -2.11 6.93
CA ASP A 242 -34.77 -0.77 7.47
C ASP A 242 -33.58 -0.09 6.78
N TYR A 243 -32.70 -0.88 6.20
CA TYR A 243 -31.47 -0.42 5.56
C TYR A 243 -30.96 -1.46 4.55
N ALA A 244 -30.52 -1.00 3.38
CA ALA A 244 -29.80 -1.82 2.42
C ALA A 244 -28.55 -1.09 1.92
N GLU A 245 -27.50 -1.87 1.64
CA GLU A 245 -26.20 -1.36 1.21
C GLU A 245 -25.58 -2.28 0.18
N ILE A 246 -24.95 -1.65 -0.81
CA ILE A 246 -24.06 -2.26 -1.79
C ILE A 246 -22.69 -1.62 -1.58
N PHE A 247 -21.71 -2.42 -1.17
CA PHE A 247 -20.31 -2.03 -1.02
C PHE A 247 -19.51 -2.63 -2.18
N VAL A 248 -19.08 -1.79 -3.12
CA VAL A 248 -18.26 -2.18 -4.27
C VAL A 248 -16.81 -1.86 -3.98
N GLU A 249 -15.92 -2.84 -4.12
CA GLU A 249 -14.48 -2.66 -3.87
C GLU A 249 -13.67 -3.12 -5.07
N GLN A 250 -12.72 -2.27 -5.48
CA GLN A 250 -11.62 -2.63 -6.35
C GLN A 250 -10.30 -2.24 -5.69
N ARG A 251 -9.43 -3.20 -5.43
CA ARG A 251 -8.15 -2.97 -4.76
C ARG A 251 -7.00 -3.50 -5.59
N ARG A 252 -6.01 -2.66 -5.85
CA ARG A 252 -4.70 -3.04 -6.38
C ARG A 252 -3.69 -2.98 -5.24
N ALA A 253 -2.85 -4.00 -5.13
CA ALA A 253 -1.81 -4.04 -4.12
C ALA A 253 -0.52 -4.59 -4.70
N CYS A 254 0.60 -4.07 -4.20
CA CYS A 254 1.94 -4.57 -4.49
C CYS A 254 2.65 -4.79 -3.15
N ALA A 255 3.31 -5.93 -3.01
CA ALA A 255 4.15 -6.26 -1.87
C ALA A 255 5.49 -6.80 -2.36
N LEU A 256 6.58 -6.32 -1.75
CA LEU A 256 7.93 -6.80 -1.99
C LEU A 256 8.54 -7.20 -0.65
N GLY A 257 9.22 -8.34 -0.62
CA GLY A 257 9.95 -8.83 0.54
C GLY A 257 11.37 -9.17 0.13
N MET A 258 12.34 -8.52 0.77
CA MET A 258 13.74 -8.85 0.66
C MET A 258 14.22 -9.41 1.99
N ASP A 259 14.89 -10.56 1.93
CA ASP A 259 15.55 -11.18 3.06
C ASP A 259 16.96 -11.63 2.64
N ASP A 260 17.91 -11.40 3.53
CA ASP A 260 19.33 -11.64 3.33
C ASP A 260 19.90 -11.24 1.95
N GLY A 261 19.50 -10.05 1.46
CA GLY A 261 19.98 -9.49 0.20
C GLY A 261 19.36 -10.14 -1.05
N ARG A 262 18.37 -11.02 -0.87
CA ARG A 262 17.62 -11.68 -1.94
C ARG A 262 16.17 -11.21 -1.92
N MET A 263 15.60 -11.03 -3.11
CA MET A 263 14.18 -10.77 -3.24
C MET A 263 13.45 -12.10 -3.11
N GLU A 264 12.77 -12.31 -1.99
CA GLU A 264 12.02 -13.53 -1.69
C GLU A 264 10.56 -13.42 -2.14
N ASP A 265 9.94 -12.25 -1.90
CA ASP A 265 8.53 -12.01 -2.25
C ASP A 265 8.40 -10.89 -3.29
N VAL A 266 7.69 -11.17 -4.36
CA VAL A 266 7.19 -10.17 -5.32
C VAL A 266 5.75 -10.51 -5.64
N ALA A 267 4.82 -9.78 -5.03
CA ALA A 267 3.39 -9.97 -5.24
C ALA A 267 2.79 -8.68 -5.77
N ALA A 268 2.06 -8.78 -6.88
CA ALA A 268 1.18 -7.72 -7.37
C ALA A 268 -0.17 -8.36 -7.70
N GLY A 269 -1.25 -7.76 -7.22
CA GLY A 269 -2.58 -8.34 -7.36
C GLY A 269 -3.66 -7.28 -7.43
N GLU A 270 -4.77 -7.67 -8.07
CA GLU A 270 -6.00 -6.91 -8.09
C GLU A 270 -7.14 -7.78 -7.58
N THR A 271 -7.95 -7.22 -6.69
CA THR A 271 -9.17 -7.86 -6.19
C THR A 271 -10.35 -6.96 -6.52
N PHE A 272 -11.42 -7.55 -7.06
CA PHE A 272 -12.69 -6.88 -7.31
C PHE A 272 -13.84 -7.71 -6.76
N GLY A 273 -14.73 -7.09 -6.01
CA GLY A 273 -15.90 -7.75 -5.45
C GLY A 273 -16.93 -6.78 -4.88
N VAL A 274 -18.08 -7.34 -4.52
CA VAL A 274 -19.24 -6.60 -4.01
C VAL A 274 -19.80 -7.28 -2.78
N GLY A 275 -20.04 -6.51 -1.73
CA GLY A 275 -20.78 -6.94 -0.54
C GLY A 275 -22.18 -6.34 -0.53
N LEU A 276 -23.19 -7.18 -0.33
CA LEU A 276 -24.59 -6.79 -0.17
C LEU A 276 -25.00 -6.98 1.28
N ARG A 277 -25.56 -5.95 1.91
CA ARG A 277 -26.02 -6.01 3.30
C ARG A 277 -27.44 -5.47 3.45
N LEU A 278 -28.33 -6.29 4.01
CA LEU A 278 -29.72 -5.93 4.34
C LEU A 278 -29.91 -6.02 5.86
N ILE A 279 -30.46 -4.96 6.47
CA ILE A 279 -30.81 -4.93 7.89
C ILE A 279 -32.33 -4.81 8.02
N ASP A 280 -32.90 -5.68 8.84
CA ASP A 280 -34.33 -5.75 9.15
C ASP A 280 -34.49 -6.01 10.65
N GLY A 281 -34.84 -4.96 11.40
CA GLY A 281 -34.74 -4.94 12.86
C GLY A 281 -33.32 -5.22 13.35
N GLU A 282 -33.16 -6.30 14.13
CA GLU A 282 -31.88 -6.78 14.65
C GLU A 282 -31.14 -7.73 13.68
N ALA A 283 -31.86 -8.27 12.68
CA ALA A 283 -31.31 -9.22 11.73
C ALA A 283 -30.42 -8.51 10.72
N THR A 284 -29.27 -9.12 10.42
CA THR A 284 -28.38 -8.68 9.35
C THR A 284 -28.21 -9.85 8.39
N ARG A 285 -28.54 -9.63 7.12
CA ARG A 285 -28.34 -10.60 6.04
C ARG A 285 -27.25 -10.05 5.14
N PHE A 286 -26.31 -10.90 4.76
CA PHE A 286 -25.11 -10.50 4.03
C PHE A 286 -24.76 -11.52 2.95
N ALA A 287 -24.29 -11.04 1.81
CA ALA A 287 -23.70 -11.85 0.76
C ALA A 287 -22.51 -11.11 0.14
N ASP A 288 -21.44 -11.83 -0.18
CA ASP A 288 -20.31 -11.32 -0.95
C ASP A 288 -20.20 -12.04 -2.29
N LEU A 289 -19.80 -11.30 -3.32
CA LEU A 289 -19.62 -11.81 -4.68
C LEU A 289 -18.28 -11.35 -5.23
N ILE A 290 -17.58 -12.27 -5.91
CA ILE A 290 -16.30 -12.02 -6.56
C ILE A 290 -16.56 -11.64 -8.01
N ALA A 291 -16.13 -10.43 -8.39
CA ALA A 291 -16.28 -9.90 -9.74
C ALA A 291 -17.66 -10.13 -10.43
N PRO A 292 -18.78 -9.81 -9.77
CA PRO A 292 -20.11 -10.09 -10.30
C PRO A 292 -20.51 -9.17 -11.46
N SER A 293 -21.42 -9.66 -12.29
CA SER A 293 -22.26 -8.89 -13.21
C SER A 293 -23.46 -8.23 -12.48
N ALA A 294 -24.11 -7.26 -13.13
CA ALA A 294 -25.31 -6.63 -12.58
C ALA A 294 -26.49 -7.61 -12.38
N GLU A 295 -26.59 -8.63 -13.25
CA GLU A 295 -27.62 -9.68 -13.16
C GLU A 295 -27.41 -10.57 -11.93
N GLU A 296 -26.17 -10.99 -11.67
CA GLU A 296 -25.81 -11.77 -10.48
C GLU A 296 -26.05 -10.98 -9.18
N LEU A 297 -25.79 -9.66 -9.18
CA LEU A 297 -26.12 -8.79 -8.04
C LEU A 297 -27.63 -8.73 -7.78
N LEU A 298 -28.45 -8.65 -8.83
CA LEU A 298 -29.91 -8.65 -8.70
C LEU A 298 -30.45 -9.98 -8.18
N GLU A 299 -29.86 -11.11 -8.61
CA GLU A 299 -30.22 -12.44 -8.10
C GLU A 299 -29.86 -12.59 -6.61
N ALA A 300 -28.64 -12.19 -6.23
CA ALA A 300 -28.20 -12.19 -4.83
C ALA A 300 -29.07 -11.28 -3.95
N ALA A 301 -29.43 -10.09 -4.44
CA ALA A 301 -30.33 -9.17 -3.77
C ALA A 301 -31.71 -9.78 -3.49
N ARG A 302 -32.31 -10.45 -4.49
CA ARG A 302 -33.59 -11.16 -4.32
C ARG A 302 -33.48 -12.29 -3.30
N THR A 303 -32.35 -13.00 -3.28
CA THR A 303 -32.07 -14.08 -2.32
C THR A 303 -31.98 -13.53 -0.89
N LEU A 304 -31.28 -12.42 -0.68
CA LEU A 304 -31.21 -11.74 0.62
C LEU A 304 -32.58 -11.22 1.10
N ALA A 305 -33.41 -10.74 0.17
CA ALA A 305 -34.75 -10.25 0.47
C ALA A 305 -35.74 -11.38 0.79
N ALA A 306 -35.55 -12.59 0.24
CA ALA A 306 -36.53 -13.69 0.26
C ALA A 306 -37.09 -14.03 1.65
N PRO A 307 -36.30 -14.06 2.74
CA PRO A 307 -36.84 -14.32 4.09
C PRO A 307 -37.68 -13.18 4.68
N GLY A 308 -37.71 -11.99 4.06
CA GLY A 308 -38.52 -10.85 4.50
C GLY A 308 -40.00 -11.04 4.20
N THR A 309 -40.86 -10.45 5.03
CA THR A 309 -42.33 -10.50 4.90
C THR A 309 -42.98 -9.12 4.88
N GLY A 310 -42.17 -8.05 4.83
CA GLY A 310 -42.64 -6.67 4.80
C GLY A 310 -43.11 -6.24 3.41
N ALA A 311 -43.74 -5.07 3.36
CA ALA A 311 -44.10 -4.44 2.10
C ALA A 311 -42.85 -3.94 1.35
N PRO A 312 -42.85 -3.95 0.00
CA PRO A 312 -41.79 -3.36 -0.79
C PRO A 312 -41.58 -1.88 -0.43
N VAL A 313 -40.32 -1.46 -0.33
CA VAL A 313 -39.94 -0.06 -0.14
C VAL A 313 -39.89 0.64 -1.50
N ASP A 314 -40.45 1.85 -1.58
CA ASP A 314 -40.22 2.76 -2.69
C ASP A 314 -38.85 3.44 -2.50
N VAL A 315 -37.82 2.89 -3.13
CA VAL A 315 -36.43 3.34 -2.97
C VAL A 315 -36.20 4.61 -3.79
N PRO A 316 -35.83 5.75 -3.18
CA PRO A 316 -35.51 6.97 -3.91
C PRO A 316 -34.29 6.80 -4.82
N GLY A 317 -34.18 7.65 -5.85
CA GLY A 317 -32.98 7.72 -6.68
C GLY A 317 -31.72 8.08 -5.88
N LEU A 318 -30.56 7.57 -6.32
CA LEU A 318 -29.29 7.76 -5.64
C LEU A 318 -28.77 9.21 -5.76
N GLU A 319 -28.61 9.88 -4.62
CA GLU A 319 -27.94 11.17 -4.55
C GLU A 319 -26.42 10.98 -4.38
N ARG A 320 -25.63 11.63 -5.24
CA ARG A 320 -24.16 11.53 -5.18
C ARG A 320 -23.59 12.51 -4.16
N HIS A 321 -22.84 12.00 -3.19
CA HIS A 321 -22.18 12.82 -2.17
C HIS A 321 -20.65 12.72 -2.33
N LEU A 322 -20.00 13.86 -2.53
CA LEU A 322 -18.54 13.96 -2.59
C LEU A 322 -18.01 14.40 -1.24
N LEU A 323 -17.09 13.62 -0.67
CA LEU A 323 -16.55 13.86 0.66
C LEU A 323 -15.11 14.37 0.60
N PRO A 324 -14.70 15.26 1.53
CA PRO A 324 -13.33 15.76 1.57
C PRO A 324 -12.33 14.63 1.81
N LYS A 325 -11.27 14.61 1.02
CA LYS A 325 -10.17 13.65 1.19
C LYS A 325 -9.15 14.24 2.17
N PRO A 326 -8.81 13.54 3.27
CA PRO A 326 -7.89 14.08 4.26
C PRO A 326 -6.43 14.11 3.79
N SER A 327 -6.06 13.32 2.78
CA SER A 327 -4.67 13.17 2.33
C SER A 327 -4.54 13.46 0.84
N ALA A 328 -3.50 14.22 0.47
CA ALA A 328 -3.14 14.49 -0.92
C ALA A 328 -2.20 13.39 -1.43
N ILE A 329 -2.34 13.04 -2.71
CA ILE A 329 -1.54 12.01 -3.38
C ILE A 329 -0.84 12.66 -4.57
N GLU A 330 0.48 12.63 -4.56
CA GLU A 330 1.31 13.22 -5.63
C GLU A 330 1.76 12.17 -6.64
N ARG A 331 2.22 11.00 -6.17
CA ARG A 331 2.70 9.89 -6.98
C ARG A 331 1.93 8.62 -6.66
N GLU A 332 0.88 8.36 -7.43
CA GLU A 332 0.07 7.15 -7.34
C GLU A 332 0.94 5.87 -7.41
N PRO A 333 0.90 4.97 -6.41
CA PRO A 333 1.73 3.76 -6.41
C PRO A 333 1.47 2.84 -7.60
N THR A 334 0.25 2.85 -8.15
CA THR A 334 -0.13 2.08 -9.36
C THR A 334 0.52 2.61 -10.64
N ALA A 335 0.95 3.87 -10.65
CA ALA A 335 1.68 4.47 -11.77
C ALA A 335 3.21 4.31 -11.64
N VAL A 336 3.70 3.85 -10.49
CA VAL A 336 5.14 3.64 -10.26
C VAL A 336 5.56 2.26 -10.77
N PRO A 337 6.54 2.18 -11.68
CA PRO A 337 7.03 0.90 -12.18
C PRO A 337 7.60 0.02 -11.07
N LEU A 338 7.36 -1.29 -11.17
CA LEU A 338 7.90 -2.28 -10.23
C LEU A 338 9.43 -2.17 -10.01
N PRO A 339 10.26 -1.92 -11.04
CA PRO A 339 11.71 -1.75 -10.83
C PRO A 339 12.07 -0.61 -9.87
N GLU A 340 11.37 0.54 -9.93
CA GLU A 340 11.62 1.65 -9.00
C GLU A 340 11.30 1.26 -7.56
N LYS A 341 10.27 0.43 -7.35
CA LYS A 341 9.91 -0.14 -6.03
C LYS A 341 10.94 -1.16 -5.55
N VAL A 342 11.45 -2.00 -6.45
CA VAL A 342 12.53 -2.96 -6.16
C VAL A 342 13.83 -2.25 -5.79
N ASP A 343 14.18 -1.17 -6.49
CA ASP A 343 15.37 -0.37 -6.20
C ASP A 343 15.28 0.32 -4.84
N LEU A 344 14.08 0.79 -4.44
CA LEU A 344 13.84 1.29 -3.09
C LEU A 344 14.18 0.24 -2.02
N VAL A 345 13.69 -1.00 -2.19
CA VAL A 345 13.92 -2.11 -1.26
C VAL A 345 15.41 -2.47 -1.20
N ARG A 346 16.06 -2.62 -2.37
CA ARG A 346 17.51 -2.90 -2.47
C ARG A 346 18.35 -1.80 -1.83
N ARG A 347 17.98 -0.54 -2.04
CA ARG A 347 18.66 0.61 -1.45
C ARG A 347 18.56 0.57 0.07
N ALA A 348 17.38 0.27 0.62
CA ALA A 348 17.18 0.18 2.06
C ALA A 348 18.00 -0.96 2.70
N ASP A 349 18.06 -2.15 2.07
CA ASP A 349 18.91 -3.26 2.51
C ASP A 349 20.39 -2.87 2.50
N TYR A 350 20.88 -2.31 1.39
CA TYR A 350 22.26 -1.86 1.27
C TYR A 350 22.64 -0.83 2.34
N LEU A 351 21.78 0.16 2.59
CA LEU A 351 21.98 1.18 3.62
C LEU A 351 22.03 0.55 5.03
N ALA A 352 21.13 -0.39 5.32
CA ALA A 352 21.07 -1.06 6.61
C ALA A 352 22.36 -1.84 6.88
N ARG A 353 22.81 -2.64 5.91
CA ARG A 353 24.05 -3.44 5.99
C ARG A 353 25.27 -2.55 6.21
N ARG A 354 25.44 -1.52 5.39
CA ARG A 354 26.57 -0.60 5.51
C ARG A 354 26.59 0.12 6.85
N ARG A 355 25.42 0.54 7.34
CA ARG A 355 25.31 1.25 8.62
C ARG A 355 25.60 0.32 9.80
N ALA A 356 25.07 -0.90 9.77
CA ALA A 356 25.31 -1.91 10.80
C ALA A 356 26.80 -2.22 10.94
N GLU A 357 27.48 -2.51 9.82
CA GLU A 357 28.92 -2.78 9.81
C GLU A 357 29.75 -1.57 10.25
N ALA A 358 29.30 -0.34 9.95
CA ALA A 358 29.98 0.87 10.43
C ALA A 358 29.82 1.11 11.94
N ILE A 359 28.73 0.66 12.56
CA ILE A 359 28.49 0.82 14.00
C ILE A 359 29.19 -0.29 14.79
N ARG A 360 28.99 -1.55 14.39
CA ARG A 360 29.56 -2.71 15.07
C ARG A 360 29.88 -3.81 14.04
N PRO A 361 31.13 -3.84 13.54
CA PRO A 361 31.55 -4.80 12.53
C PRO A 361 31.29 -6.25 12.96
N GLY A 362 30.72 -7.06 12.07
CA GLY A 362 30.45 -8.48 12.32
C GLY A 362 29.33 -8.78 13.31
N ALA A 363 28.59 -7.79 13.81
CA ALA A 363 27.40 -8.01 14.64
C ALA A 363 26.13 -8.24 13.81
N LEU A 364 26.09 -7.83 12.54
CA LEU A 364 24.92 -8.02 11.70
C LEU A 364 24.66 -9.52 11.44
N ARG A 365 23.41 -9.95 11.52
CA ARG A 365 22.98 -11.33 11.23
C ARG A 365 21.99 -11.39 10.09
N GLN A 366 21.05 -10.47 10.04
CA GLN A 366 20.01 -10.45 9.03
C GLN A 366 19.51 -9.02 8.80
N VAL A 367 19.13 -8.73 7.56
CA VAL A 367 18.34 -7.57 7.18
C VAL A 367 17.15 -8.06 6.38
N ALA A 368 15.95 -7.71 6.85
CA ALA A 368 14.72 -7.93 6.12
C ALA A 368 14.05 -6.59 5.82
N VAL A 369 13.69 -6.38 4.55
CA VAL A 369 13.05 -5.16 4.06
C VAL A 369 11.73 -5.53 3.39
N GLY A 370 10.63 -4.98 3.91
CA GLY A 370 9.30 -5.16 3.35
C GLY A 370 8.77 -3.85 2.77
N TYR A 371 8.33 -3.86 1.51
CA TYR A 371 7.57 -2.79 0.91
C TYR A 371 6.14 -3.25 0.65
N GLY A 372 5.16 -2.39 0.89
CA GLY A 372 3.78 -2.64 0.52
C GLY A 372 3.07 -1.36 0.11
N ASP A 373 2.32 -1.41 -0.99
CA ASP A 373 1.37 -0.37 -1.35
C ASP A 373 0.01 -0.99 -1.70
N SER A 374 -1.04 -0.19 -1.53
CA SER A 374 -2.35 -0.52 -2.07
C SER A 374 -3.14 0.73 -2.44
N THR A 375 -3.82 0.66 -3.59
CA THR A 375 -4.84 1.61 -4.02
C THR A 375 -6.19 0.89 -4.00
N GLN A 376 -7.10 1.34 -3.16
CA GLN A 376 -8.45 0.79 -2.98
C GLN A 376 -9.48 1.84 -3.41
N ASN A 377 -10.26 1.53 -4.45
CA ASN A 377 -11.45 2.30 -4.81
C ASN A 377 -12.67 1.63 -4.18
N VAL A 378 -13.51 2.44 -3.55
CA VAL A 378 -14.72 2.02 -2.86
C VAL A 378 -15.88 2.87 -3.34
N TRP A 379 -17.00 2.22 -3.67
CA TRP A 379 -18.28 2.86 -3.93
C TRP A 379 -19.34 2.24 -3.04
N ILE A 380 -20.13 3.09 -2.37
CA ILE A 380 -21.16 2.64 -1.44
C ILE A 380 -22.48 3.26 -1.88
N ALA A 381 -23.39 2.41 -2.34
CA ALA A 381 -24.79 2.77 -2.55
C ALA A 381 -25.59 2.27 -1.36
N ALA A 382 -26.29 3.16 -0.67
CA ALA A 382 -27.05 2.80 0.52
C ALA A 382 -28.43 3.44 0.48
N SER A 383 -29.44 2.71 0.93
CA SER A 383 -30.79 3.21 1.16
C SER A 383 -31.17 3.00 2.61
N GLU A 384 -31.66 4.06 3.25
CA GLU A 384 -31.96 4.04 4.67
C GLU A 384 -33.23 4.81 5.01
N ARG A 385 -33.93 4.35 6.05
CA ARG A 385 -35.11 5.03 6.59
C ARG A 385 -34.70 6.11 7.60
N GLY A 386 -34.82 7.38 7.19
CA GLY A 386 -34.67 8.54 8.06
C GLY A 386 -36.00 9.02 8.65
N ALA A 387 -35.95 10.11 9.42
CA ALA A 387 -37.13 10.72 10.04
C ALA A 387 -38.13 11.29 9.02
N SER A 388 -37.65 11.78 7.87
CA SER A 388 -38.45 12.37 6.78
C SER A 388 -38.84 11.38 5.68
N GLY A 389 -38.49 10.10 5.81
CA GLY A 389 -38.71 9.07 4.80
C GLY A 389 -37.43 8.35 4.40
N TRP A 390 -37.49 7.60 3.30
CA TRP A 390 -36.32 6.93 2.75
C TRP A 390 -35.39 7.92 2.07
N THR A 391 -34.09 7.66 2.17
CA THR A 391 -33.04 8.38 1.45
C THR A 391 -32.10 7.36 0.82
N SER A 392 -31.54 7.69 -0.34
CA SER A 392 -30.60 6.85 -1.06
C SER A 392 -29.37 7.66 -1.43
N THR A 393 -28.19 7.20 -1.04
CA THR A 393 -26.92 7.89 -1.26
C THR A 393 -25.94 7.02 -2.04
N LEU A 394 -25.12 7.68 -2.86
CA LEU A 394 -23.97 7.08 -3.52
C LEU A 394 -22.73 7.88 -3.13
N THR A 395 -21.87 7.24 -2.35
CA THR A 395 -20.59 7.79 -1.90
C THR A 395 -19.44 7.02 -2.51
N GLN A 396 -18.27 7.66 -2.59
CA GLN A 396 -17.07 7.03 -3.12
C GLN A 396 -15.82 7.52 -2.41
N ASP A 397 -14.83 6.65 -2.31
CA ASP A 397 -13.52 6.97 -1.77
C ASP A 397 -12.42 6.24 -2.55
N ARG A 398 -11.25 6.86 -2.63
CA ARG A 398 -10.04 6.27 -3.21
C ARG A 398 -8.95 6.37 -2.16
N ARG A 399 -8.61 5.23 -1.59
CA ARG A 399 -7.75 5.09 -0.42
C ARG A 399 -6.41 4.52 -0.85
N ILE A 400 -5.34 5.20 -0.48
CA ILE A 400 -3.98 4.79 -0.82
C ILE A 400 -3.21 4.58 0.46
N GLN A 401 -2.55 3.44 0.56
CA GLN A 401 -1.68 3.10 1.67
C GLN A 401 -0.33 2.72 1.11
N SER A 402 0.74 3.31 1.64
CA SER A 402 2.11 2.95 1.31
C SER A 402 2.87 2.70 2.61
N VAL A 403 3.69 1.64 2.66
CA VAL A 403 4.50 1.28 3.83
C VAL A 403 5.83 0.66 3.42
N LEU A 404 6.89 1.06 4.12
CA LEU A 404 8.21 0.43 4.13
C LEU A 404 8.48 -0.05 5.56
N ARG A 405 8.98 -1.27 5.71
CA ARG A 405 9.32 -1.89 6.99
C ARG A 405 10.76 -2.37 6.93
N ILE A 406 11.54 -2.01 7.94
CA ILE A 406 12.93 -2.43 8.08
C ILE A 406 13.03 -3.23 9.36
N ASN A 407 13.52 -4.47 9.24
CA ASN A 407 13.87 -5.31 10.38
C ASN A 407 15.35 -5.67 10.27
N VAL A 408 16.10 -5.42 11.34
CA VAL A 408 17.54 -5.69 11.42
C VAL A 408 17.77 -6.59 12.61
N THR A 409 18.40 -7.73 12.40
CA THR A 409 18.82 -8.63 13.48
C THR A 409 20.33 -8.56 13.64
N ALA A 410 20.76 -8.30 14.86
CA ALA A 410 22.15 -8.23 15.27
C ALA A 410 22.44 -9.30 16.34
N GLY A 411 23.69 -9.72 16.47
CA GLY A 411 24.08 -10.73 17.45
C GLY A 411 25.53 -10.67 17.89
N GLU A 412 25.77 -11.16 19.09
CA GLU A 412 27.08 -11.28 19.73
C GLU A 412 27.12 -12.53 20.61
N GLY A 413 27.96 -13.51 20.28
CA GLY A 413 27.89 -14.84 20.87
C GLY A 413 26.51 -15.48 20.65
N ASP A 414 25.89 -15.93 21.74
CA ASP A 414 24.54 -16.53 21.74
C ASP A 414 23.40 -15.49 21.82
N LEU A 415 23.73 -14.20 22.01
CA LEU A 415 22.73 -13.14 22.10
C LEU A 415 22.32 -12.69 20.69
N LEU A 416 21.01 -12.74 20.42
CA LEU A 416 20.38 -12.14 19.23
C LEU A 416 19.40 -11.05 19.68
N GLN A 417 19.39 -9.94 18.96
CA GLN A 417 18.47 -8.82 19.16
C GLN A 417 18.03 -8.26 17.83
N SER A 418 16.83 -7.69 17.79
CA SER A 418 16.25 -7.13 16.56
C SER A 418 15.80 -5.69 16.77
N GLY A 419 15.98 -4.87 15.75
CA GLY A 419 15.44 -3.53 15.65
C GLY A 419 14.45 -3.46 14.50
N TYR A 420 13.30 -2.85 14.75
CA TYR A 420 12.23 -2.68 13.78
C TYR A 420 11.89 -1.20 13.64
N GLN A 421 11.75 -0.73 12.42
CA GLN A 421 11.16 0.58 12.17
C GLN A 421 10.34 0.54 10.88
N ALA A 422 9.24 1.28 10.86
CA ALA A 422 8.36 1.38 9.72
C ALA A 422 8.06 2.83 9.34
N LEU A 423 7.90 3.05 8.04
CA LEU A 423 7.45 4.30 7.44
C LEU A 423 6.21 4.00 6.62
N GLY A 424 5.04 4.42 7.09
CA GLY A 424 3.79 4.19 6.37
C GLY A 424 2.75 5.26 6.61
N GLN A 425 2.05 5.66 5.55
CA GLN A 425 1.09 6.77 5.57
C GLN A 425 0.02 6.57 4.50
N THR A 426 -1.05 7.35 4.59
CA THR A 426 -2.04 7.53 3.52
C THR A 426 -1.47 8.48 2.46
N ARG A 427 -0.36 8.09 1.83
CA ARG A 427 0.36 8.83 0.79
C ARG A 427 0.80 7.89 -0.32
N GLY A 428 1.09 8.44 -1.49
CA GLY A 428 1.65 7.68 -2.60
C GLY A 428 3.14 7.38 -2.42
N PHE A 429 3.80 7.07 -3.54
CA PHE A 429 5.22 6.73 -3.58
C PHE A 429 6.13 7.91 -3.20
N GLU A 430 5.61 9.15 -3.22
CA GLU A 430 6.28 10.35 -2.70
C GLU A 430 6.65 10.26 -1.21
N LEU A 431 6.11 9.28 -0.48
CA LEU A 431 6.50 8.99 0.90
C LEU A 431 7.98 8.55 1.00
N PHE A 432 8.52 7.87 -0.01
CA PHE A 432 9.81 7.18 0.06
C PHE A 432 10.99 8.01 -0.48
N GLN A 433 11.02 9.29 -0.09
CA GLN A 433 12.16 10.16 -0.36
C GLN A 433 13.42 9.63 0.34
N SER A 434 14.60 9.84 -0.26
CA SER A 434 15.87 9.27 0.24
C SER A 434 16.11 9.57 1.72
N GLN A 435 15.90 10.81 2.17
CA GLN A 435 16.08 11.20 3.57
C GLN A 435 15.15 10.44 4.54
N ALA A 436 13.88 10.24 4.15
CA ALA A 436 12.91 9.51 4.97
C ALA A 436 13.30 8.04 5.08
N VAL A 437 13.68 7.42 3.96
CA VAL A 437 14.13 6.01 3.92
C VAL A 437 15.39 5.82 4.74
N GLU A 438 16.38 6.71 4.61
CA GLU A 438 17.60 6.68 5.40
C GLU A 438 17.31 6.81 6.91
N ALA A 439 16.45 7.73 7.32
CA ALA A 439 16.06 7.89 8.72
C ALA A 439 15.39 6.61 9.29
N THR A 440 14.47 6.01 8.54
CA THR A 440 13.81 4.74 8.91
C THR A 440 14.83 3.60 9.06
N VAL A 441 15.74 3.46 8.10
CA VAL A 441 16.81 2.45 8.14
C VAL A 441 17.74 2.67 9.32
N TYR A 442 18.16 3.92 9.55
CA TYR A 442 19.08 4.25 10.63
C TYR A 442 18.48 3.93 11.99
N GLU A 443 17.20 4.21 12.17
CA GLU A 443 16.53 3.93 13.43
C GLU A 443 16.38 2.43 13.69
N ALA A 444 16.00 1.63 12.68
CA ALA A 444 15.98 0.17 12.82
C ALA A 444 17.36 -0.41 13.19
N VAL A 445 18.43 0.05 12.52
CA VAL A 445 19.80 -0.38 12.86
C VAL A 445 20.20 0.08 14.25
N ARG A 446 19.89 1.33 14.64
CA ARG A 446 20.20 1.88 15.97
C ARG A 446 19.59 1.01 17.06
N LEU A 447 18.30 0.68 16.93
CA LEU A 447 17.57 -0.14 17.88
C LEU A 447 18.20 -1.54 18.01
N ALA A 448 18.51 -2.20 16.89
CA ALA A 448 19.13 -3.53 16.90
C ALA A 448 20.50 -3.54 17.60
N MET A 449 21.35 -2.55 17.29
CA MET A 449 22.70 -2.47 17.85
C MET A 449 22.68 -2.10 19.33
N GLN A 450 21.82 -1.16 19.73
CA GLN A 450 21.69 -0.76 21.13
C GLN A 450 21.16 -1.89 22.01
N ALA A 451 20.23 -2.70 21.49
CA ALA A 451 19.66 -3.81 22.23
C ALA A 451 20.70 -4.88 22.64
N LEU A 452 21.83 -4.99 21.93
CA LEU A 452 22.93 -5.88 22.32
C LEU A 452 23.60 -5.44 23.64
N ASP A 453 23.63 -4.14 23.92
CA ASP A 453 24.21 -3.59 25.16
C ASP A 453 23.18 -3.51 26.29
N ALA A 454 21.91 -3.84 26.02
CA ALA A 454 20.83 -3.72 26.97
C ALA A 454 20.87 -4.81 28.03
N LYS A 455 20.72 -4.40 29.29
CA LYS A 455 20.62 -5.32 30.42
C LYS A 455 19.22 -5.93 30.48
N PRO A 456 19.06 -7.17 30.97
CA PRO A 456 17.73 -7.68 31.30
C PRO A 456 16.99 -6.70 32.23
N ALA A 457 15.73 -6.41 31.93
CA ALA A 457 14.91 -5.54 32.77
C ALA A 457 14.62 -6.19 34.14
N PRO A 458 14.48 -5.39 35.21
CA PRO A 458 14.07 -5.89 36.52
C PRO A 458 12.60 -6.33 36.51
N ALA A 459 12.27 -7.29 37.37
CA ALA A 459 10.90 -7.71 37.63
C ALA A 459 10.33 -6.97 38.85
N GLY A 460 9.08 -6.51 38.76
CA GLY A 460 8.37 -5.84 39.85
C GLY A 460 7.36 -4.80 39.38
N THR A 461 6.72 -4.11 40.33
CA THR A 461 5.85 -2.96 40.03
C THR A 461 6.64 -1.67 40.17
N PHE A 462 6.63 -0.84 39.11
CA PHE A 462 7.34 0.43 39.07
C PHE A 462 6.51 1.53 38.39
N PRO A 463 6.80 2.80 38.67
CA PRO A 463 6.40 3.89 37.80
C PRO A 463 7.05 3.75 36.43
N VAL A 464 6.26 4.00 35.38
CA VAL A 464 6.70 3.88 34.00
C VAL A 464 6.34 5.15 33.24
N ILE A 465 7.36 5.79 32.66
CA ILE A 465 7.16 6.87 31.69
C ILE A 465 7.03 6.24 30.32
N LEU A 466 5.91 6.50 29.63
CA LEU A 466 5.78 6.24 28.20
C LEU A 466 6.04 7.56 27.49
N SER A 467 7.16 7.68 26.76
CA SER A 467 7.43 8.91 26.00
C SER A 467 6.53 9.00 24.77
N SER A 468 6.37 10.19 24.19
CA SER A 468 5.56 10.33 22.97
C SER A 468 6.02 9.42 21.83
N SER A 469 7.34 9.20 21.70
CA SER A 469 7.91 8.27 20.72
C SER A 469 7.53 6.81 20.92
N ALA A 470 7.02 6.42 22.10
CA ALA A 470 6.64 5.04 22.41
C ALA A 470 5.47 4.53 21.57
N GLY A 471 4.72 5.44 20.93
CA GLY A 471 3.49 5.12 20.21
C GLY A 471 2.29 5.14 21.14
N GLY A 472 1.09 5.11 20.57
CA GLY A 472 -0.18 5.15 21.30
C GLY A 472 -0.77 3.79 21.62
N THR A 473 -0.02 2.69 21.48
CA THR A 473 -0.52 1.33 21.71
C THR A 473 -1.21 1.19 23.07
N MET A 474 -0.70 1.87 24.10
CA MET A 474 -1.37 1.92 25.41
C MET A 474 -2.80 2.45 25.29
N ILE A 475 -3.02 3.58 24.60
CA ILE A 475 -4.35 4.17 24.42
C ILE A 475 -5.24 3.27 23.56
N HIS A 476 -4.67 2.69 22.50
CA HIS A 476 -5.36 1.75 21.61
C HIS A 476 -5.96 0.57 22.39
N GLU A 477 -5.14 -0.06 23.22
CA GLU A 477 -5.48 -1.27 23.95
C GLU A 477 -6.26 -0.95 25.24
N ALA A 478 -5.78 0.01 26.06
CA ALA A 478 -6.36 0.32 27.37
C ALA A 478 -7.80 0.81 27.31
N CYS A 479 -8.18 1.51 26.24
CA CYS A 479 -9.54 2.02 26.10
C CYS A 479 -10.08 2.04 24.67
N GLY A 480 -9.24 2.09 23.64
CA GLY A 480 -9.70 2.22 22.26
C GLY A 480 -10.74 1.17 21.89
N HIS A 481 -10.40 -0.12 22.03
CA HIS A 481 -11.35 -1.22 21.84
C HIS A 481 -12.51 -1.19 22.83
N GLY A 482 -12.25 -0.92 24.11
CA GLY A 482 -13.30 -0.80 25.13
C GLY A 482 -14.35 0.28 24.82
N LEU A 483 -14.03 1.23 23.94
CA LEU A 483 -14.90 2.33 23.52
C LEU A 483 -15.60 2.08 22.17
N GLU A 484 -15.46 0.88 21.59
CA GLU A 484 -16.24 0.44 20.44
C GLU A 484 -17.65 -0.01 20.90
N ALA A 485 -18.69 0.55 20.28
CA ALA A 485 -20.06 0.47 20.80
C ALA A 485 -20.67 -0.95 20.81
N ASP A 486 -20.23 -1.84 19.94
CA ASP A 486 -20.68 -3.23 19.88
C ASP A 486 -20.28 -4.00 21.15
N LEU A 487 -19.04 -3.82 21.61
CA LEU A 487 -18.56 -4.39 22.87
C LEU A 487 -19.28 -3.77 24.08
N ALA A 488 -19.50 -2.46 24.05
CA ALA A 488 -20.25 -1.76 25.10
C ALA A 488 -21.70 -2.25 25.21
N LEU A 489 -22.40 -2.43 24.07
CA LEU A 489 -23.77 -2.93 23.99
C LEU A 489 -23.89 -4.40 24.42
N ALA A 490 -22.89 -5.22 24.12
CA ALA A 490 -22.84 -6.62 24.53
C ALA A 490 -22.47 -6.81 26.01
N GLY A 491 -22.11 -5.73 26.72
CA GLY A 491 -21.71 -5.80 28.14
C GLY A 491 -20.31 -6.39 28.37
N VAL A 492 -19.50 -6.49 27.32
CA VAL A 492 -18.14 -7.08 27.34
C VAL A 492 -17.04 -6.02 27.26
N SER A 493 -17.37 -4.81 27.74
CA SER A 493 -16.44 -3.70 27.88
C SER A 493 -16.44 -3.19 29.33
N ALA A 494 -15.25 -2.87 29.84
CA ALA A 494 -15.10 -2.18 31.11
C ALA A 494 -15.79 -0.78 31.15
N PHE A 495 -16.19 -0.24 29.99
CA PHE A 495 -16.86 1.04 29.85
C PHE A 495 -18.39 0.93 29.68
N SER A 496 -18.96 -0.28 29.55
CA SER A 496 -20.41 -0.49 29.38
C SER A 496 -21.25 0.28 30.40
N GLY A 497 -22.25 1.03 29.91
CA GLY A 497 -23.17 1.79 30.74
C GLY A 497 -22.58 3.03 31.43
N LYS A 498 -21.33 3.42 31.14
CA LYS A 498 -20.65 4.56 31.80
C LYS A 498 -20.74 5.88 31.04
N LEU A 499 -21.61 5.99 30.04
CA LEU A 499 -21.76 7.23 29.26
C LEU A 499 -22.16 8.39 30.20
N GLY A 500 -21.45 9.51 30.12
CA GLY A 500 -21.63 10.66 31.01
C GLY A 500 -20.97 10.53 32.39
N GLN A 501 -20.32 9.40 32.70
CA GLN A 501 -19.65 9.18 33.99
C GLN A 501 -18.14 9.47 33.89
N LYS A 502 -17.53 9.79 35.05
CA LYS A 502 -16.07 9.93 35.16
C LYS A 502 -15.42 8.55 35.11
N VAL A 503 -14.64 8.30 34.06
CA VAL A 503 -13.96 7.03 33.78
C VAL A 503 -12.43 7.15 33.80
N ALA A 504 -11.91 8.38 33.79
CA ALA A 504 -10.48 8.69 33.82
C ALA A 504 -10.20 9.92 34.70
N ALA A 505 -8.92 10.22 34.93
CA ALA A 505 -8.48 11.37 35.69
C ALA A 505 -8.89 12.69 35.02
N GLU A 506 -8.90 13.78 35.80
CA GLU A 506 -9.03 15.12 35.23
C GLU A 506 -7.82 15.44 34.34
N GLY A 507 -8.04 16.15 33.25
CA GLY A 507 -7.05 16.42 32.20
C GLY A 507 -7.00 15.35 31.10
N VAL A 508 -7.51 14.14 31.34
CA VAL A 508 -7.49 13.05 30.34
C VAL A 508 -8.55 13.28 29.27
N THR A 509 -8.12 13.47 28.03
CA THR A 509 -9.01 13.61 26.86
C THR A 509 -8.56 12.68 25.74
N ILE A 510 -9.43 11.75 25.33
CA ILE A 510 -9.14 10.72 24.33
C ILE A 510 -9.99 10.95 23.10
N ILE A 511 -9.35 10.95 21.94
CA ILE A 511 -9.93 11.33 20.66
C ILE A 511 -9.65 10.22 19.65
N ASP A 512 -10.65 9.89 18.84
CA ASP A 512 -10.46 9.18 17.57
C ASP A 512 -10.77 10.13 16.42
N ASP A 513 -9.81 10.36 15.52
CA ASP A 513 -9.96 11.37 14.47
C ASP A 513 -9.61 10.84 13.08
N GLY A 514 -10.63 10.59 12.27
CA GLY A 514 -10.45 10.14 10.89
C GLY A 514 -10.04 11.22 9.89
N THR A 515 -10.02 12.49 10.32
CA THR A 515 -9.82 13.65 9.43
C THR A 515 -8.36 14.10 9.36
N LEU A 516 -7.49 13.55 10.22
CA LEU A 516 -6.08 13.92 10.27
C LEU A 516 -5.36 13.60 8.94
N PRO A 517 -4.63 14.54 8.34
CA PRO A 517 -3.97 14.31 7.07
C PRO A 517 -2.85 13.28 7.18
N ASN A 518 -2.71 12.46 6.14
CA ASN A 518 -1.64 11.47 5.92
C ASN A 518 -1.53 10.33 6.95
N LYS A 519 -2.31 10.35 8.03
CA LYS A 519 -2.31 9.25 9.02
C LYS A 519 -2.91 7.99 8.42
N ARG A 520 -2.41 6.83 8.86
CA ARG A 520 -2.73 5.51 8.29
C ARG A 520 -4.20 5.13 8.48
N GLY A 521 -4.83 5.57 9.56
CA GLY A 521 -6.26 5.38 9.85
C GLY A 521 -7.21 6.38 9.18
N SER A 522 -6.69 7.32 8.38
CA SER A 522 -7.49 8.38 7.76
C SER A 522 -8.05 7.97 6.40
N SER A 523 -9.32 8.32 6.17
CA SER A 523 -10.01 8.18 4.89
C SER A 523 -11.16 9.20 4.81
N ALA A 524 -11.73 9.44 3.63
CA ALA A 524 -12.80 10.43 3.49
C ALA A 524 -14.09 10.01 4.22
N MET A 525 -14.34 8.70 4.25
CA MET A 525 -15.53 8.08 4.83
C MET A 525 -15.21 6.75 5.48
N ASP A 526 -16.14 6.23 6.29
CA ASP A 526 -16.12 4.83 6.73
C ASP A 526 -16.66 3.90 5.66
N ASP A 527 -16.80 2.63 6.00
CA ASP A 527 -17.27 1.60 5.07
C ASP A 527 -18.80 1.46 5.07
N GLU A 528 -19.52 2.47 5.59
CA GLU A 528 -20.98 2.60 5.54
C GLU A 528 -21.42 3.91 4.85
N GLY A 529 -20.45 4.62 4.23
CA GLY A 529 -20.67 5.87 3.49
C GLY A 529 -20.74 7.12 4.36
N ARG A 530 -20.44 7.03 5.66
CA ARG A 530 -20.46 8.19 6.57
C ARG A 530 -19.11 8.90 6.52
N ALA A 531 -19.13 10.22 6.38
CA ALA A 531 -17.92 11.04 6.41
C ALA A 531 -17.09 10.78 7.68
N ALA A 532 -15.77 10.76 7.54
CA ALA A 532 -14.87 10.66 8.68
C ALA A 532 -15.02 11.88 9.60
N GLN A 533 -14.90 11.68 10.90
CA GLN A 533 -15.12 12.72 11.91
C GLN A 533 -14.05 12.65 13.00
N ARG A 534 -13.97 13.75 13.76
CA ARG A 534 -13.28 13.81 15.04
C ARG A 534 -14.26 13.48 16.16
N VAL A 535 -14.05 12.35 16.82
CA VAL A 535 -14.88 11.84 17.90
C VAL A 535 -14.15 12.02 19.22
N VAL A 536 -14.68 12.86 20.11
CA VAL A 536 -14.17 12.96 21.48
C VAL A 536 -14.81 11.84 22.30
N LEU A 537 -14.01 10.83 22.63
CA LEU A 537 -14.47 9.66 23.38
C LEU A 537 -14.51 9.95 24.87
N ILE A 538 -13.41 10.47 25.42
CA ILE A 538 -13.31 10.92 26.81
C ILE A 538 -12.91 12.38 26.78
N GLU A 539 -13.59 13.22 27.56
CA GLU A 539 -13.30 14.65 27.69
C GLU A 539 -13.13 14.98 29.17
N ASN A 540 -11.95 15.45 29.53
CA ASN A 540 -11.60 15.79 30.92
C ASN A 540 -11.99 14.70 31.94
N GLY A 541 -11.72 13.44 31.59
CA GLY A 541 -12.02 12.26 32.42
C GLY A 541 -13.44 11.70 32.28
N VAL A 542 -14.36 12.37 31.58
CA VAL A 542 -15.76 11.95 31.42
C VAL A 542 -15.97 11.23 30.09
N LEU A 543 -16.62 10.07 30.10
CA LEU A 543 -16.98 9.34 28.88
C LEU A 543 -18.09 10.07 28.12
N LYS A 544 -17.80 10.53 26.90
CA LYS A 544 -18.70 11.34 26.06
C LYS A 544 -19.36 10.56 24.93
N ALA A 545 -18.65 9.59 24.35
CA ALA A 545 -19.12 8.85 23.19
C ALA A 545 -18.49 7.45 23.13
N TYR A 546 -19.15 6.57 22.36
CA TYR A 546 -18.56 5.35 21.83
C TYR A 546 -18.34 5.51 20.33
N LEU A 547 -17.39 4.78 19.76
CA LEU A 547 -17.25 4.64 18.31
C LEU A 547 -18.42 3.80 17.78
N GLN A 548 -19.11 4.31 16.77
CA GLN A 548 -20.35 3.73 16.26
C GLN A 548 -20.21 3.25 14.82
N SER A 549 -20.81 2.08 14.56
CA SER A 549 -21.36 1.71 13.25
C SER A 549 -22.81 2.16 13.16
N ARG A 550 -23.40 2.12 11.97
CA ARG A 550 -24.82 2.35 11.73
C ARG A 550 -25.72 1.43 12.55
N LYS A 551 -25.36 0.14 12.65
CA LYS A 551 -26.13 -0.85 13.43
C LYS A 551 -26.12 -0.51 14.92
N THR A 552 -24.95 -0.21 15.48
CA THR A 552 -24.82 0.10 16.91
C THR A 552 -25.42 1.47 17.25
N ALA A 553 -25.27 2.46 16.37
CA ALA A 553 -25.88 3.78 16.48
C ALA A 553 -27.41 3.67 16.61
N ARG A 554 -28.04 2.89 15.72
CA ARG A 554 -29.49 2.64 15.76
C ARG A 554 -29.93 2.00 17.08
N ARG A 555 -29.20 0.97 17.56
CA ARG A 555 -29.52 0.29 18.83
C ARG A 555 -29.38 1.20 20.05
N MET A 556 -28.45 2.15 20.00
CA MET A 556 -28.22 3.12 21.08
C MET A 556 -29.04 4.41 20.94
N GLY A 557 -29.77 4.60 19.84
CA GLY A 557 -30.53 5.82 19.57
C GLY A 557 -29.65 7.06 19.38
N VAL A 558 -28.45 6.89 18.82
CA VAL A 558 -27.48 7.97 18.55
C VAL A 558 -27.10 8.01 17.07
N GLU A 559 -26.36 9.04 16.66
CA GLU A 559 -25.84 9.16 15.30
C GLU A 559 -24.59 8.29 15.07
N PRO A 560 -24.39 7.74 13.85
CA PRO A 560 -23.14 7.12 13.47
C PRO A 560 -21.97 8.12 13.47
N THR A 561 -20.82 7.68 13.95
CA THR A 561 -19.63 8.53 14.19
C THR A 561 -18.60 8.45 13.05
N GLY A 562 -18.89 7.72 11.96
CA GLY A 562 -17.93 7.49 10.89
C GLY A 562 -16.90 6.41 11.23
N ASN A 563 -17.28 5.40 12.03
CA ASN A 563 -16.42 4.33 12.50
C ASN A 563 -16.91 2.92 12.11
N GLY A 564 -17.92 2.80 11.24
CA GLY A 564 -18.34 1.51 10.71
C GLY A 564 -17.36 1.03 9.64
N ARG A 565 -16.34 0.25 10.03
CA ARG A 565 -15.26 -0.18 9.12
C ARG A 565 -15.26 -1.67 8.89
N ARG A 566 -14.80 -2.09 7.71
CA ARG A 566 -14.62 -3.49 7.29
C ARG A 566 -13.24 -3.70 6.68
N GLU A 567 -12.75 -4.94 6.68
CA GLU A 567 -11.49 -5.28 6.00
C GLU A 567 -11.61 -5.22 4.47
N SER A 568 -12.70 -5.75 3.92
CA SER A 568 -12.96 -5.85 2.48
C SER A 568 -14.45 -6.06 2.20
N TYR A 569 -14.84 -6.13 0.92
CA TYR A 569 -16.21 -6.44 0.49
C TYR A 569 -16.77 -7.75 1.04
N ARG A 570 -15.92 -8.65 1.54
CA ARG A 570 -16.27 -9.96 2.11
C ARG A 570 -16.71 -9.92 3.56
N HIS A 571 -16.69 -8.73 4.16
CA HIS A 571 -16.93 -8.56 5.59
C HIS A 571 -18.03 -7.54 5.87
N ILE A 572 -18.77 -7.77 6.96
CA ILE A 572 -19.68 -6.78 7.50
C ILE A 572 -18.89 -5.72 8.27
N PRO A 573 -19.30 -4.43 8.21
CA PRO A 573 -18.64 -3.39 8.96
C PRO A 573 -19.05 -3.47 10.44
N ILE A 574 -18.10 -3.18 11.30
CA ILE A 574 -18.25 -3.11 12.75
C ILE A 574 -17.66 -1.78 13.26
N PRO A 575 -18.00 -1.30 14.46
CA PRO A 575 -17.35 -0.12 15.02
C PRO A 575 -15.85 -0.36 15.20
N ARG A 576 -15.03 0.50 14.60
CA ARG A 576 -13.56 0.43 14.58
C ARG A 576 -12.90 1.79 14.75
N MET A 577 -11.78 1.80 15.46
CA MET A 577 -10.85 2.93 15.56
C MET A 577 -10.30 3.40 14.21
N ARG A 578 -9.76 4.62 14.19
CA ARG A 578 -9.06 5.25 13.07
C ARG A 578 -7.68 5.74 13.50
N ASN A 579 -7.62 6.95 14.05
CA ASN A 579 -6.41 7.54 14.61
C ASN A 579 -6.73 7.90 16.06
N THR A 580 -6.40 7.01 16.99
CA THR A 580 -6.83 7.11 18.38
C THR A 580 -5.68 7.61 19.24
N PHE A 581 -5.89 8.73 19.96
CA PHE A 581 -4.81 9.34 20.73
C PHE A 581 -5.28 10.05 21.99
N LEU A 582 -4.36 10.19 22.94
CA LEU A 582 -4.49 11.06 24.10
C LEU A 582 -4.09 12.49 23.71
N ALA A 583 -4.94 13.46 24.03
CA ALA A 583 -4.64 14.87 23.80
C ALA A 583 -3.45 15.34 24.65
N PRO A 584 -2.62 16.28 24.15
CA PRO A 584 -1.47 16.80 24.90
C PRO A 584 -1.93 17.55 26.15
N GLY A 585 -1.17 17.37 27.23
CA GLY A 585 -1.28 18.15 28.46
C GLY A 585 -0.48 19.45 28.37
N GLN A 586 0.02 19.92 29.51
CA GLN A 586 0.77 21.19 29.60
C GLN A 586 2.20 21.01 30.12
N GLU A 587 2.53 19.82 30.62
CA GLU A 587 3.78 19.59 31.32
C GLU A 587 4.97 19.42 30.34
N ASP A 588 6.17 19.84 30.77
CA ASP A 588 7.39 19.55 30.02
C ASP A 588 7.78 18.07 30.24
N PRO A 589 7.95 17.25 29.19
CA PRO A 589 8.38 15.86 29.31
C PRO A 589 9.68 15.69 30.11
N LYS A 590 10.57 16.69 30.06
CA LYS A 590 11.82 16.66 30.83
C LYS A 590 11.56 16.76 32.33
N THR A 591 10.52 17.48 32.76
CA THR A 591 10.12 17.56 34.17
C THR A 591 9.54 16.23 34.63
N ILE A 592 8.72 15.58 33.80
CA ILE A 592 8.19 14.23 34.09
C ILE A 592 9.34 13.24 34.30
N LEU A 593 10.37 13.30 33.45
CA LEU A 593 11.56 12.46 33.60
C LEU A 593 12.36 12.82 34.86
N ALA A 594 12.59 14.10 35.13
CA ALA A 594 13.39 14.54 36.27
C ALA A 594 12.78 14.14 37.63
N ASP A 595 11.45 14.06 37.71
CA ASP A 595 10.73 13.65 38.92
C ASP A 595 10.71 12.13 39.15
N LEU A 596 11.16 11.33 38.18
CA LEU A 596 11.17 9.88 38.32
C LEU A 596 12.33 9.42 39.20
N ASP A 597 12.04 9.16 40.48
CA ASP A 597 13.02 8.64 41.43
C ASP A 597 13.57 7.27 41.00
N ARG A 598 12.68 6.32 40.67
CA ARG A 598 13.09 5.00 40.19
C ARG A 598 12.02 4.35 39.33
N GLY A 599 12.37 3.93 38.13
CA GLY A 599 11.42 3.27 37.24
C GLY A 599 11.92 3.08 35.81
N LEU A 600 10.98 2.97 34.89
CA LEU A 600 11.25 2.67 33.48
C LEU A 600 10.84 3.84 32.58
N LEU A 601 11.74 4.26 31.69
CA LEU A 601 11.42 5.10 30.54
C LEU A 601 11.29 4.23 29.29
N VAL A 602 10.10 4.19 28.70
CA VAL A 602 9.81 3.44 27.47
C VAL A 602 9.79 4.42 26.31
N LYS A 603 10.60 4.14 25.30
CA LYS A 603 10.71 4.95 24.08
C LYS A 603 10.12 4.30 22.84
N HIS A 604 9.95 2.98 22.85
CA HIS A 604 9.33 2.23 21.78
C HIS A 604 8.62 1.00 22.36
N MET A 605 7.34 0.83 22.02
CA MET A 605 6.56 -0.36 22.32
C MET A 605 6.51 -1.29 21.11
N GLY A 606 6.37 -2.58 21.35
CA GLY A 606 6.03 -3.57 20.34
C GLY A 606 4.51 -3.76 20.26
N GLY A 607 4.10 -4.93 19.76
CA GLY A 607 2.69 -5.32 19.76
C GLY A 607 2.10 -5.41 21.16
N GLY A 608 0.76 -5.31 21.22
CA GLY A 608 -0.03 -5.40 22.44
C GLY A 608 -1.26 -6.29 22.28
N GLN A 609 -1.88 -6.61 23.41
CA GLN A 609 -3.18 -7.27 23.46
C GLN A 609 -3.95 -6.79 24.70
N VAL A 610 -5.27 -6.65 24.56
CA VAL A 610 -6.21 -6.35 25.65
C VAL A 610 -7.28 -7.42 25.82
N ASP A 611 -7.66 -7.68 27.06
CA ASP A 611 -8.95 -8.27 27.43
C ASP A 611 -9.94 -7.13 27.70
N THR A 612 -10.89 -6.92 26.81
CA THR A 612 -11.84 -5.79 26.89
C THR A 612 -12.83 -5.89 28.05
N VAL A 613 -13.06 -7.09 28.58
CA VAL A 613 -13.97 -7.33 29.71
C VAL A 613 -13.36 -6.78 30.99
N THR A 614 -12.11 -7.16 31.26
CA THR A 614 -11.39 -6.72 32.47
C THR A 614 -10.66 -5.39 32.28
N GLY A 615 -10.34 -5.04 31.03
CA GLY A 615 -9.46 -3.94 30.68
C GLY A 615 -7.97 -4.24 30.88
N ASN A 616 -7.59 -5.50 31.13
CA ASN A 616 -6.19 -5.87 31.32
C ASN A 616 -5.45 -5.90 29.99
N PHE A 617 -4.24 -5.34 29.96
CA PHE A 617 -3.41 -5.27 28.77
C PHE A 617 -2.00 -5.84 29.01
N VAL A 618 -1.36 -6.25 27.92
CA VAL A 618 0.05 -6.67 27.91
C VAL A 618 0.75 -6.04 26.71
N PHE A 619 1.91 -5.40 26.93
CA PHE A 619 2.74 -4.79 25.87
C PHE A 619 4.19 -5.28 25.95
N GLN A 620 4.81 -5.51 24.80
CA GLN A 620 6.25 -5.75 24.74
C GLN A 620 6.99 -4.40 24.68
N VAL A 621 8.08 -4.25 25.43
CA VAL A 621 8.98 -3.09 25.30
C VAL A 621 10.10 -3.45 24.34
N THR A 622 10.24 -2.69 23.26
CA THR A 622 11.31 -2.86 22.26
C THR A 622 12.45 -1.86 22.46
N GLU A 623 12.17 -0.68 23.06
CA GLU A 623 13.18 0.24 23.55
C GLU A 623 12.79 0.81 24.91
N GLY A 624 13.56 0.48 25.95
CA GLY A 624 13.36 0.96 27.30
C GLY A 624 14.66 1.26 28.02
N TYR A 625 14.57 2.09 29.06
CA TYR A 625 15.72 2.54 29.85
C TYR A 625 15.38 2.54 31.33
N TRP A 626 16.31 2.05 32.14
CA TRP A 626 16.21 2.17 33.59
C TRP A 626 16.57 3.60 34.02
N VAL A 627 15.74 4.19 34.87
CA VAL A 627 15.89 5.56 35.38
C VAL A 627 16.04 5.53 36.89
N GLU A 628 17.02 6.29 37.39
CA GLU A 628 17.20 6.52 38.83
C GLU A 628 17.55 8.00 39.09
N ASN A 629 16.85 8.63 40.03
CA ASN A 629 16.95 10.05 40.39
C ASN A 629 16.82 10.98 39.17
N GLY A 630 15.85 10.70 38.29
CA GLY A 630 15.59 11.47 37.08
C GLY A 630 16.61 11.31 35.96
N GLU A 631 17.58 10.41 36.12
CA GLU A 631 18.64 10.18 35.14
C GLU A 631 18.56 8.78 34.51
N VAL A 632 18.63 8.73 33.18
CA VAL A 632 18.74 7.46 32.43
C VAL A 632 20.09 6.80 32.75
N LYS A 633 20.05 5.57 33.28
CA LYS A 633 21.26 4.83 33.68
C LYS A 633 21.74 3.89 32.59
N HIS A 634 20.86 3.03 32.07
CA HIS A 634 21.20 2.09 31.00
C HIS A 634 19.96 1.60 30.24
N PRO A 635 20.11 1.17 28.97
CA PRO A 635 19.04 0.50 28.24
C PRO A 635 18.68 -0.84 28.90
N VAL A 636 17.43 -1.26 28.71
CA VAL A 636 16.92 -2.56 29.16
C VAL A 636 16.24 -3.34 28.03
N ARG A 637 16.30 -4.67 28.11
CA ARG A 637 15.66 -5.62 27.18
C ARG A 637 14.82 -6.65 27.92
N ASN A 638 14.01 -7.40 27.17
CA ASN A 638 13.14 -8.45 27.69
C ASN A 638 12.19 -7.95 28.79
N ALA A 639 11.58 -6.78 28.57
CA ALA A 639 10.54 -6.24 29.45
C ALA A 639 9.17 -6.38 28.79
N THR A 640 8.21 -6.87 29.57
CA THR A 640 6.79 -6.84 29.22
C THR A 640 6.08 -5.95 30.24
N LEU A 641 5.16 -5.09 29.80
CA LEU A 641 4.33 -4.28 30.68
C LEU A 641 2.96 -4.93 30.82
N THR A 642 2.44 -4.97 32.04
CA THR A 642 1.09 -5.43 32.32
C THR A 642 0.37 -4.46 33.26
N GLY A 643 -0.90 -4.20 32.97
CA GLY A 643 -1.72 -3.29 33.74
C GLY A 643 -3.20 -3.41 33.41
N CYS A 644 -4.01 -2.59 34.07
CA CYS A 644 -5.45 -2.45 33.80
C CYS A 644 -5.71 -1.06 33.23
N GLY A 645 -6.17 -0.97 31.98
CA GLY A 645 -6.40 0.26 31.26
C GLY A 645 -7.27 1.27 32.00
N PRO A 646 -8.49 0.90 32.44
CA PRO A 646 -9.35 1.77 33.24
C PRO A 646 -8.73 2.23 34.57
N ALA A 647 -7.84 1.45 35.18
CA ALA A 647 -7.13 1.87 36.39
C ALA A 647 -6.07 2.91 36.05
N VAL A 648 -5.22 2.62 35.06
CA VAL A 648 -4.19 3.55 34.57
C VAL A 648 -4.79 4.90 34.19
N LEU A 649 -5.91 4.90 33.46
CA LEU A 649 -6.58 6.15 33.06
C LEU A 649 -7.10 6.97 34.23
N LYS A 650 -7.50 6.34 35.34
CA LYS A 650 -7.97 7.05 36.56
C LYS A 650 -6.83 7.70 37.34
N ASP A 651 -5.64 7.12 37.24
CA ASP A 651 -4.46 7.59 37.99
C ASP A 651 -3.53 8.45 37.12
N LEU A 652 -3.88 8.67 35.84
CA LEU A 652 -3.08 9.41 34.88
C LEU A 652 -3.16 10.93 35.10
N THR A 653 -2.27 11.46 35.94
CA THR A 653 -2.25 12.88 36.34
C THR A 653 -1.14 13.70 35.69
N ARG A 654 -0.12 13.05 35.11
CA ARG A 654 1.06 13.69 34.52
C ARG A 654 1.04 13.47 33.00
N ILE A 655 0.76 14.53 32.25
CA ILE A 655 0.61 14.49 30.79
C ILE A 655 1.44 15.61 30.16
N GLY A 656 2.40 15.21 29.33
CA GLY A 656 3.30 16.07 28.60
C GLY A 656 2.60 16.84 27.48
N ARG A 657 3.25 17.92 27.05
CA ARG A 657 2.79 18.78 25.94
C ARG A 657 3.21 18.27 24.54
N ASP A 658 3.98 17.19 24.47
CA ASP A 658 4.63 16.67 23.26
C ASP A 658 3.80 15.56 22.59
N LEU A 659 3.06 15.85 21.52
CA LEU A 659 2.35 14.82 20.73
C LEU A 659 3.01 14.72 19.35
N ASP A 660 4.21 14.14 19.33
CA ASP A 660 5.11 14.24 18.19
C ASP A 660 5.06 13.02 17.26
N HIS A 661 4.68 11.86 17.80
CA HIS A 661 4.73 10.59 17.08
C HIS A 661 3.37 9.89 17.02
N PHE A 662 2.98 9.46 15.81
CA PHE A 662 1.85 8.55 15.62
C PHE A 662 2.42 7.24 15.10
N ASP A 663 2.21 6.17 15.85
CA ASP A 663 2.61 4.84 15.42
C ASP A 663 1.59 4.27 14.43
N ILE A 664 2.04 3.34 13.61
CA ILE A 664 1.25 2.79 12.51
C ILE A 664 0.92 1.31 12.72
N GLY A 665 -0.38 1.01 12.74
CA GLY A 665 -0.88 -0.31 13.07
C GLY A 665 -1.75 -0.94 11.99
N THR A 666 -1.97 -2.25 12.15
CA THR A 666 -3.12 -2.95 11.60
C THR A 666 -3.87 -3.56 12.78
N CYS A 667 -5.02 -2.96 13.11
CA CYS A 667 -5.84 -3.39 14.24
C CYS A 667 -6.67 -4.61 13.82
N GLY A 668 -6.72 -5.66 14.64
CA GLY A 668 -7.49 -6.87 14.40
C GLY A 668 -8.71 -6.98 15.33
N LYS A 669 -9.88 -7.29 14.78
CA LYS A 669 -11.11 -7.56 15.55
C LYS A 669 -12.04 -8.47 14.75
N ASP A 670 -12.58 -9.52 15.37
CA ASP A 670 -13.46 -10.51 14.72
C ASP A 670 -12.87 -11.08 13.41
N GLY A 671 -11.55 -11.31 13.39
CA GLY A 671 -10.83 -11.78 12.21
C GLY A 671 -10.59 -10.72 11.12
N GLN A 672 -10.98 -9.46 11.34
CA GLN A 672 -10.82 -8.35 10.38
C GLN A 672 -9.68 -7.40 10.74
N GLY A 673 -8.75 -7.20 9.81
CA GLY A 673 -7.66 -6.23 9.88
C GLY A 673 -8.01 -4.89 9.22
N VAL A 674 -7.86 -3.77 9.94
CA VAL A 674 -7.99 -2.42 9.35
C VAL A 674 -6.80 -1.53 9.70
N PRO A 675 -6.35 -0.65 8.78
CA PRO A 675 -5.26 0.27 9.05
C PRO A 675 -5.68 1.31 10.09
N VAL A 676 -4.82 1.52 11.09
CA VAL A 676 -5.02 2.50 12.17
C VAL A 676 -3.71 3.25 12.44
N SER A 677 -3.83 4.36 13.15
CA SER A 677 -2.68 4.96 13.85
C SER A 677 -3.05 5.21 15.30
N ASP A 678 -2.06 5.31 16.16
CA ASP A 678 -2.28 5.70 17.55
C ASP A 678 -1.18 6.65 18.04
N ALA A 679 -1.48 7.44 19.06
CA ALA A 679 -0.49 8.30 19.68
C ALA A 679 -0.79 8.59 21.16
N LEU A 680 0.26 8.95 21.89
CA LEU A 680 0.15 9.57 23.21
C LEU A 680 1.24 10.63 23.36
N PRO A 681 1.03 11.65 24.20
CA PRO A 681 2.11 12.48 24.66
C PRO A 681 2.92 11.76 25.74
N THR A 682 4.06 12.31 26.15
CA THR A 682 4.80 11.72 27.26
C THR A 682 3.93 11.68 28.52
N ILE A 683 3.77 10.50 29.12
CA ILE A 683 2.95 10.29 30.33
C ILE A 683 3.70 9.52 31.39
N LEU A 684 3.33 9.71 32.66
CA LEU A 684 3.77 8.87 33.77
C LEU A 684 2.61 7.97 34.24
N CYS A 685 2.77 6.67 34.06
CA CYS A 685 1.92 5.66 34.68
C CYS A 685 2.48 5.36 36.08
N PRO A 686 1.73 5.61 37.17
CA PRO A 686 2.27 5.53 38.54
C PRO A 686 2.77 4.14 38.93
N ALA A 687 2.07 3.08 38.49
CA ALA A 687 2.40 1.71 38.83
C ALA A 687 1.99 0.77 37.69
N LEU A 688 2.98 0.21 36.99
CA LEU A 688 2.79 -0.91 36.05
C LEU A 688 3.65 -2.09 36.47
N VAL A 689 3.16 -3.30 36.20
CA VAL A 689 3.94 -4.52 36.38
C VAL A 689 4.92 -4.65 35.23
N VAL A 690 6.21 -4.66 35.54
CA VAL A 690 7.30 -4.93 34.60
C VAL A 690 7.70 -6.39 34.74
N GLY A 691 7.36 -7.18 33.73
CA GLY A 691 7.79 -8.58 33.57
C GLY A 691 9.19 -8.64 32.99
N GLY A 692 10.19 -8.37 33.83
CA GLY A 692 11.61 -8.49 33.50
C GLY A 692 12.19 -9.89 33.74
N THR A 693 13.45 -10.09 33.34
CA THR A 693 14.19 -11.36 33.50
C THR A 693 15.42 -11.24 34.41
N ALA A 694 15.73 -10.03 34.91
CA ALA A 694 16.73 -9.84 35.96
C ALA A 694 16.18 -10.20 37.35
N GLU A 695 17.05 -10.15 38.37
CA GLU A 695 16.63 -10.28 39.76
C GLU A 695 15.51 -9.28 40.11
N PRO A 696 14.50 -9.69 40.89
CA PRO A 696 13.43 -8.80 41.31
C PRO A 696 14.00 -7.63 42.12
N LEU A 697 13.56 -6.41 41.79
CA LEU A 697 13.82 -5.25 42.63
C LEU A 697 12.60 -5.02 43.55
N PRO A 698 12.80 -4.43 44.75
CA PRO A 698 11.68 -4.03 45.60
C PRO A 698 10.70 -3.17 44.80
N SER A 699 9.42 -3.55 44.81
CA SER A 699 8.39 -2.81 44.09
C SER A 699 8.24 -1.42 44.68
N VAL A 700 8.06 -0.44 43.80
CA VAL A 700 7.73 0.95 44.14
C VAL A 700 6.23 1.08 43.90
N ILE A 701 5.47 1.11 45.00
CA ILE A 701 3.99 1.18 45.00
C ILE A 701 3.56 2.62 45.26
#